data_AF-A0AAT9W711-F1
#
_entry.id   AF-A0AAT9W711-F1
#
_cell.length_a   1.000
_cell.length_b   1.000
_cell.length_c   1.000
_cell.angle_alpha   90.00
_cell.angle_beta   90.00
_cell.angle_gamma   90.00
#
_symmetry.space_group_name_H-M   'P 1'
#
loop_
_entity.id
_entity.type
_entity.pdbx_description
1 polymer ?
#
loop_
_entity_poly.entity_id
_entity_poly.type
_entity_poly.pdbx_seq_one_letter_code
_entity_poly.pdbx_strand_id
1 'polypeptide(L)'
;MRKFIVSLLCVSLGLALAPGAGAAEPTAQQQLLAQVRLGESTRREDLVRQSLYRLELIDPDNPDVVAARLRYLLRQGDTAGAQKQLDRLKQLAPDSGAYHASVTTMALSTAEGRQALQQARLQATTGHTQEAIAAYDALFKGNPPEGDVAVEYWLLVAKVPARHAEAVNRLQALNARNPGNDQLQAGLAQLLFADGRSAEGYKVLEQMAKSSSGRETAASLWYQQLQEMPVSDASVQALQHFLTIFSSGDTVDSARTQLAAQQKQLADPAFRARATGLAAVDAGQGAKAVGELQQAVNANKTDSEAVGALGQAYSQSGDRARAVAQFEKAIAMDPTSGNRSKWDSLLKTNRYWLLIQQGDEALKANNPAQAERYYQQARSTDNTDSYAVLGLGDAAAARKDNAAAETFYRQALRMDSGNVNAVRGLANIYRATSPDKAESFIQSLTASQRRSIEDIERGLTNDRLSQQAETLESQGQWAQAADVQRKRLALDPGSVWITYRLASDLRQAGQRGEADSLMSRLATQKPGDAEQVYAYGLYLSGNNQERAALNHLNTLPKAQWNSNIQELADRLQSNQLLESANRLRDSGHEDQAIALLAQQPASTRLDLTLADWAQQRGDTASAQEYYQRVLKREPANDDALLGLAELYAADGNPLAARAQLAKLSTSPTQPQSINTQRRLALVQAQLGDTASAERIFGAIVPQATSQPPSMESALVLRDAARFEAQTGAPQQALDTYQEAMVAAGVATQRPTDNDSFTRLTRNDEKDDWLKRGVRSDAADLYRQQDVNVTLQHEYSDSSGTGGYSDLKGHTTMLQADAPLADGRMFFRTDVVNMDVGTFEQNADGSYSPNFGTCGDVACVGGNRHQSDSGASLGVGWRNNTWSMDIGTTPMGFNVVDVVGGVSYSSDVGPFGYTVDLHRRAISSSLLAFGGQKDPNTGKTWGGVRANGGTLSLSYDKGEANGVWASLGADTLEGKNVEDNWRVRWMTGYYYKLINENNRRVTVGLNNMIWHYDKDLSNYTLGQGGYYSPQEYLSFAVPIMWRQRTENWSWELGGSASWSHSRNKTMPRYPRLNLIPADFRTLASEQIESGSSSNGFGYTARALVERRVTSNWFIGAGIDIQQAKDYTPSHALIYVRYSAAGWQGDMDMPIEPLVPQADW
;
A
#
# COMPACT_ATOMS: atom_id res chain seq x y z
N MET A 1 -0.11 -47.63 39.85
CA MET A 1 -0.84 -47.22 41.07
C MET A 1 -1.99 -46.31 40.66
N ARG A 2 -3.20 -46.90 40.60
CA ARG A 2 -4.44 -46.45 41.29
C ARG A 2 -4.97 -45.10 40.76
N LYS A 3 -5.83 -45.08 39.72
CA LYS A 3 -7.27 -45.50 39.60
C LYS A 3 -8.22 -44.40 40.18
N PHE A 4 -9.36 -44.01 39.62
CA PHE A 4 -10.50 -44.70 38.94
C PHE A 4 -11.15 -43.72 37.93
N ILE A 5 -11.53 -44.05 36.67
CA ILE A 5 -12.59 -44.95 36.14
C ILE A 5 -14.01 -44.36 36.26
N VAL A 6 -14.71 -44.13 35.14
CA VAL A 6 -15.90 -44.91 34.69
C VAL A 6 -16.04 -44.83 33.16
N SER A 7 -16.11 -46.01 32.54
CA SER A 7 -16.59 -46.32 31.18
C SER A 7 -17.95 -47.02 31.30
N LEU A 8 -18.76 -47.05 30.24
CA LEU A 8 -19.58 -48.21 29.77
C LEU A 8 -20.43 -47.76 28.56
N LEU A 9 -20.15 -48.25 27.34
CA LEU A 9 -20.80 -49.39 26.60
C LEU A 9 -22.00 -48.91 25.73
N CYS A 10 -22.26 -49.30 24.47
CA CYS A 10 -22.07 -50.53 23.65
C CYS A 10 -21.84 -50.13 22.16
N VAL A 11 -20.96 -50.74 21.35
CA VAL A 11 -21.03 -52.02 20.55
C VAL A 11 -22.17 -52.12 19.51
N SER A 12 -21.79 -52.11 18.21
CA SER A 12 -22.09 -53.12 17.16
C SER A 12 -21.76 -52.53 15.76
N LEU A 13 -20.65 -52.91 15.09
CA LEU A 13 -20.54 -53.94 14.01
C LEU A 13 -21.71 -54.06 13.02
N GLY A 14 -21.39 -54.00 11.71
CA GLY A 14 -22.20 -54.66 10.67
C GLY A 14 -22.12 -54.03 9.28
N LEU A 15 -21.35 -54.67 8.38
CA LEU A 15 -21.49 -54.57 6.92
C LEU A 15 -22.96 -54.64 6.47
N ALA A 16 -23.30 -53.96 5.36
CA ALA A 16 -23.71 -54.61 4.11
C ALA A 16 -24.59 -53.71 3.21
N LEU A 17 -24.29 -53.81 1.90
CA LEU A 17 -25.22 -53.86 0.77
C LEU A 17 -25.92 -52.58 0.30
N ALA A 18 -25.64 -52.28 -0.97
CA ALA A 18 -26.55 -51.59 -1.86
C ALA A 18 -27.92 -52.29 -1.93
N PRO A 19 -29.00 -51.54 -2.15
CA PRO A 19 -30.15 -51.97 -2.92
C PRO A 19 -30.20 -51.09 -4.20
N GLY A 20 -30.02 -51.61 -5.42
CA GLY A 20 -30.67 -52.82 -5.89
C GLY A 20 -32.17 -52.61 -5.71
N ALA A 21 -32.83 -52.03 -6.71
CA ALA A 21 -34.26 -51.81 -6.74
C ALA A 21 -35.01 -53.13 -6.47
N GLY A 22 -35.28 -53.38 -5.20
CA GLY A 22 -36.12 -54.47 -4.73
C GLY A 22 -37.55 -53.98 -4.77
N ALA A 23 -38.32 -54.53 -5.72
CA ALA A 23 -39.77 -54.44 -5.68
C ALA A 23 -40.24 -54.86 -4.29
N ALA A 24 -40.97 -53.98 -3.60
CA ALA A 24 -41.62 -54.32 -2.35
C ALA A 24 -42.47 -55.58 -2.57
N GLU A 25 -42.33 -56.60 -1.71
CA GLU A 25 -43.24 -57.74 -1.76
C GLU A 25 -44.68 -57.23 -1.65
N PRO A 26 -45.58 -57.62 -2.55
CA PRO A 26 -46.95 -57.12 -2.54
C PRO A 26 -47.60 -57.48 -1.22
N THR A 27 -48.22 -56.50 -0.56
CA THR A 27 -48.86 -56.71 0.74
C THR A 27 -49.92 -57.81 0.64
N ALA A 28 -50.23 -58.50 1.74
CA ALA A 28 -51.26 -59.55 1.74
C ALA A 28 -52.60 -59.06 1.15
N GLN A 29 -52.93 -57.77 1.32
CA GLN A 29 -54.08 -57.11 0.69
C GLN A 29 -53.94 -57.02 -0.85
N GLN A 30 -52.77 -56.62 -1.36
CA GLN A 30 -52.51 -56.55 -2.80
C GLN A 30 -52.54 -57.94 -3.46
N GLN A 31 -52.03 -58.96 -2.77
CA GLN A 31 -52.10 -60.36 -3.23
C GLN A 31 -53.55 -60.86 -3.28
N LEU A 32 -54.37 -60.57 -2.26
CA LEU A 32 -55.78 -60.93 -2.24
C LEU A 32 -56.60 -60.16 -3.30
N LEU A 33 -56.32 -58.87 -3.53
CA LEU A 33 -56.93 -58.09 -4.61
C LEU A 33 -56.53 -58.64 -5.99
N ALA A 34 -55.28 -59.09 -6.15
CA ALA A 34 -54.84 -59.78 -7.37
C ALA A 34 -55.55 -61.13 -7.54
N GLN A 35 -55.81 -61.89 -6.46
CA GLN A 35 -56.62 -63.11 -6.50
C GLN A 35 -58.08 -62.83 -6.87
N VAL A 36 -58.66 -61.73 -6.39
CA VAL A 36 -59.98 -61.27 -6.83
C VAL A 36 -59.96 -60.99 -8.33
N ARG A 37 -59.03 -60.18 -8.83
CA ARG A 37 -58.93 -59.87 -10.27
C ARG A 37 -58.71 -61.12 -11.13
N LEU A 38 -57.87 -62.05 -10.68
CA LEU A 38 -57.65 -63.34 -11.33
C LEU A 38 -58.92 -64.20 -11.32
N GLY A 39 -59.67 -64.21 -10.21
CA GLY A 39 -60.96 -64.87 -10.14
C GLY A 39 -61.98 -64.26 -11.10
N GLU A 40 -62.01 -62.93 -11.22
CA GLU A 40 -62.86 -62.20 -12.16
C GLU A 40 -62.51 -62.54 -13.62
N SER A 41 -61.22 -62.54 -13.97
CA SER A 41 -60.76 -62.84 -15.33
C SER A 41 -60.91 -64.32 -15.71
N THR A 42 -60.79 -65.24 -14.74
CA THR A 42 -60.93 -66.68 -14.94
C THR A 42 -62.35 -67.21 -14.69
N ARG A 43 -63.32 -66.32 -14.40
CA ARG A 43 -64.72 -66.64 -14.04
C ARG A 43 -64.85 -67.61 -12.84
N ARG A 44 -63.86 -67.61 -11.94
CA ARG A 44 -63.87 -68.39 -10.69
C ARG A 44 -64.47 -67.57 -9.56
N GLU A 45 -65.80 -67.53 -9.52
CA GLU A 45 -66.57 -66.77 -8.52
C GLU A 45 -66.35 -67.27 -7.08
N ASP A 46 -65.95 -68.52 -6.89
CA ASP A 46 -65.51 -69.08 -5.62
C ASP A 46 -64.23 -68.40 -5.11
N LEU A 47 -63.24 -68.21 -5.99
CA LEU A 47 -61.99 -67.51 -5.69
C LEU A 47 -62.24 -66.04 -5.39
N VAL A 48 -63.11 -65.37 -6.17
CA VAL A 48 -63.53 -63.99 -5.93
C VAL A 48 -64.16 -63.86 -4.55
N ARG A 49 -65.16 -64.69 -4.22
CA ARG A 49 -65.89 -64.63 -2.96
C ARG A 49 -65.00 -64.85 -1.75
N GLN A 50 -64.14 -65.87 -1.77
CA GLN A 50 -63.24 -66.17 -0.65
C GLN A 50 -62.20 -65.07 -0.43
N SER A 51 -61.63 -64.55 -1.52
CA SER A 51 -60.61 -63.50 -1.46
C SER A 51 -61.22 -62.17 -0.99
N LEU A 52 -62.42 -61.84 -1.49
CA LEU A 52 -63.16 -60.65 -1.10
C LEU A 52 -63.60 -60.68 0.37
N TYR A 53 -64.06 -61.83 0.87
CA TYR A 53 -64.39 -62.00 2.28
C TYR A 53 -63.19 -61.73 3.20
N ARG A 54 -61.99 -62.24 2.83
CA ARG A 54 -60.76 -61.96 3.58
C ARG A 54 -60.37 -60.49 3.51
N LEU A 55 -60.54 -59.84 2.36
CA LEU A 55 -60.27 -58.42 2.20
C LEU A 55 -61.20 -57.55 3.06
N GLU A 56 -62.49 -57.88 3.10
CA GLU A 56 -63.48 -57.18 3.93
C GLU A 56 -63.19 -57.32 5.43
N LEU A 57 -62.53 -58.40 5.88
CA LEU A 57 -62.09 -58.55 7.26
C LEU A 57 -60.81 -57.75 7.60
N ILE A 58 -59.94 -57.53 6.61
CA ILE A 58 -58.66 -56.85 6.81
C ILE A 58 -58.82 -55.33 6.76
N ASP A 59 -59.49 -54.82 5.72
CA ASP A 59 -59.65 -53.39 5.49
C ASP A 59 -61.00 -53.11 4.78
N PRO A 60 -62.11 -53.11 5.54
CA PRO A 60 -63.48 -53.01 4.99
C PRO A 60 -63.80 -51.66 4.35
N ASP A 61 -63.01 -50.62 4.62
CA ASP A 61 -63.20 -49.26 4.09
C ASP A 61 -62.23 -48.93 2.95
N ASN A 62 -61.40 -49.89 2.54
CA ASN A 62 -60.52 -49.73 1.39
C ASN A 62 -61.34 -49.52 0.09
N PRO A 63 -61.15 -48.41 -0.64
CA PRO A 63 -61.90 -48.15 -1.86
C PRO A 63 -61.82 -49.26 -2.91
N ASP A 64 -60.68 -49.95 -3.05
CA ASP A 64 -60.54 -51.05 -4.02
C ASP A 64 -61.33 -52.31 -3.59
N VAL A 65 -61.45 -52.55 -2.29
CA VAL A 65 -62.23 -53.67 -1.73
C VAL A 65 -63.72 -53.41 -1.88
N VAL A 66 -64.18 -52.19 -1.59
CA VAL A 66 -65.58 -51.79 -1.78
C VAL A 66 -65.95 -51.81 -3.28
N ALA A 67 -65.04 -51.36 -4.16
CA ALA A 67 -65.23 -51.43 -5.61
C ALA A 67 -65.28 -52.87 -6.13
N ALA A 68 -64.41 -53.76 -5.62
CA ALA A 68 -64.46 -55.18 -5.94
C ALA A 68 -65.77 -55.83 -5.46
N ARG A 69 -66.30 -55.43 -4.29
CA ARG A 69 -67.60 -55.89 -3.80
C ARG A 69 -68.76 -55.41 -4.66
N LEU A 70 -68.73 -54.17 -5.11
CA LEU A 70 -69.69 -53.64 -6.08
C LEU A 70 -69.70 -54.50 -7.36
N ARG A 71 -68.53 -54.80 -7.93
CA ARG A 71 -68.43 -55.63 -9.14
C ARG A 71 -68.95 -57.04 -8.92
N TYR A 72 -68.63 -57.64 -7.77
CA TYR A 72 -69.16 -58.95 -7.39
C TYR A 72 -70.70 -58.94 -7.30
N LEU A 73 -71.30 -57.95 -6.64
CA LEU A 73 -72.76 -57.83 -6.52
C LEU A 73 -73.45 -57.64 -7.88
N LEU A 74 -72.87 -56.82 -8.77
CA LEU A 74 -73.38 -56.67 -10.14
C LEU A 74 -73.36 -57.99 -10.92
N ARG A 75 -72.30 -58.80 -10.79
CA ARG A 75 -72.23 -60.13 -11.43
C ARG A 75 -73.24 -61.14 -10.85
N GLN A 76 -73.60 -60.99 -9.58
CA GLN A 76 -74.66 -61.79 -8.95
C GLN A 76 -76.09 -61.27 -9.26
N GLY A 77 -76.21 -60.15 -9.99
CA GLY A 77 -77.49 -59.53 -10.34
C GLY A 77 -78.09 -58.63 -9.26
N ASP A 78 -77.37 -58.38 -8.15
CA ASP A 78 -77.82 -57.51 -7.05
C ASP A 78 -77.44 -56.05 -7.32
N THR A 79 -78.23 -55.39 -8.16
CA THR A 79 -78.03 -53.97 -8.53
C THR A 79 -78.28 -53.02 -7.36
N ALA A 80 -79.24 -53.34 -6.49
CA ALA A 80 -79.55 -52.53 -5.30
C ALA A 80 -78.40 -52.58 -4.27
N GLY A 81 -77.83 -53.77 -4.03
CA GLY A 81 -76.64 -53.94 -3.21
C GLY A 81 -75.42 -53.25 -3.80
N ALA A 82 -75.23 -53.36 -5.12
CA ALA A 82 -74.16 -52.65 -5.82
C ALA A 82 -74.30 -51.12 -5.70
N GLN A 83 -75.51 -50.57 -5.81
CA GLN A 83 -75.76 -49.13 -5.65
C GLN A 83 -75.39 -48.66 -4.24
N LYS A 84 -75.71 -49.45 -3.20
CA LYS A 84 -75.28 -49.14 -1.83
C LYS A 84 -73.76 -49.08 -1.69
N GLN A 85 -73.02 -49.98 -2.35
CA GLN A 85 -71.55 -49.93 -2.33
C GLN A 85 -71.02 -48.73 -3.13
N LEU A 86 -71.71 -48.29 -4.18
CA LEU A 86 -71.34 -47.10 -4.95
C LEU A 86 -71.53 -45.83 -4.12
N ASP A 87 -72.65 -45.72 -3.40
CA ASP A 87 -72.93 -44.60 -2.50
C ASP A 87 -71.92 -44.58 -1.33
N ARG A 88 -71.53 -45.76 -0.84
CA ARG A 88 -70.46 -45.90 0.17
C ARG A 88 -69.11 -45.44 -0.36
N LEU A 89 -68.74 -45.82 -1.59
CA LEU A 89 -67.52 -45.32 -2.23
C LEU A 89 -67.52 -43.81 -2.41
N LYS A 90 -68.68 -43.22 -2.76
CA LYS A 90 -68.84 -41.77 -2.87
C LYS A 90 -68.55 -41.05 -1.56
N GLN A 91 -68.92 -41.64 -0.43
CA GLN A 91 -68.65 -41.06 0.89
C GLN A 91 -67.21 -41.28 1.35
N LEU A 92 -66.66 -42.47 1.13
CA LEU A 92 -65.31 -42.83 1.59
C LEU A 92 -64.21 -42.16 0.76
N ALA A 93 -64.35 -42.10 -0.56
CA ALA A 93 -63.30 -41.62 -1.46
C ALA A 93 -63.88 -41.07 -2.79
N PRO A 94 -64.54 -39.90 -2.77
CA PRO A 94 -65.28 -39.33 -3.91
C PRO A 94 -64.42 -39.00 -5.15
N ASP A 95 -63.12 -38.80 -4.97
CA ASP A 95 -62.17 -38.47 -6.05
C ASP A 95 -61.26 -39.66 -6.42
N SER A 96 -61.53 -40.86 -5.87
CA SER A 96 -60.71 -42.04 -6.15
C SER A 96 -60.99 -42.62 -7.54
N GLY A 97 -59.93 -43.15 -8.18
CA GLY A 97 -60.08 -43.90 -9.43
C GLY A 97 -61.01 -45.11 -9.27
N ALA A 98 -61.03 -45.74 -8.10
CA ALA A 98 -61.94 -46.84 -7.77
C ALA A 98 -63.42 -46.41 -7.78
N TYR A 99 -63.75 -45.22 -7.24
CA TYR A 99 -65.10 -44.67 -7.31
C TYR A 99 -65.49 -44.32 -8.74
N HIS A 100 -64.67 -43.56 -9.48
CA HIS A 100 -64.98 -43.19 -10.86
C HIS A 100 -65.13 -44.40 -11.79
N ALA A 101 -64.25 -45.40 -11.69
CA ALA A 101 -64.38 -46.65 -12.45
C ALA A 101 -65.62 -47.47 -12.03
N SER A 102 -66.02 -47.41 -10.76
CA SER A 102 -67.25 -48.06 -10.27
C SER A 102 -68.52 -47.37 -10.76
N VAL A 103 -68.52 -46.04 -10.91
CA VAL A 103 -69.60 -45.29 -11.56
C VAL A 103 -69.77 -45.76 -13.01
N THR A 104 -68.65 -45.87 -13.75
CA THR A 104 -68.66 -46.37 -15.12
C THR A 104 -69.15 -47.82 -15.18
N THR A 105 -68.68 -48.68 -14.27
CA THR A 105 -69.09 -50.09 -14.21
C THR A 105 -70.58 -50.24 -13.90
N MET A 106 -71.13 -49.39 -13.01
CA MET A 106 -72.56 -49.32 -12.74
C MET A 106 -73.35 -48.90 -13.98
N ALA A 107 -72.91 -47.85 -14.68
CA ALA A 107 -73.56 -47.39 -15.89
C ALA A 107 -73.57 -48.47 -16.99
N LEU A 108 -72.47 -49.20 -17.16
CA LEU A 108 -72.35 -50.29 -18.12
C LEU A 108 -73.20 -51.53 -17.77
N SER A 109 -73.75 -51.62 -16.55
CA SER A 109 -74.66 -52.71 -16.16
C SER A 109 -76.12 -52.47 -16.60
N THR A 110 -76.50 -51.23 -16.93
CA THR A 110 -77.85 -50.91 -17.42
C THR A 110 -78.06 -51.36 -18.87
N ALA A 111 -79.30 -51.34 -19.35
CA ALA A 111 -79.59 -51.69 -20.74
C ALA A 111 -78.96 -50.69 -21.72
N GLU A 112 -79.03 -49.40 -21.39
CA GLU A 112 -78.51 -48.29 -22.18
C GLU A 112 -76.98 -48.32 -22.26
N GLY A 113 -76.30 -48.53 -21.13
CA GLY A 113 -74.84 -48.62 -21.10
C GLY A 113 -74.31 -49.83 -21.88
N ARG A 114 -75.00 -50.97 -21.82
CA ARG A 114 -74.65 -52.16 -22.63
C ARG A 114 -74.83 -51.89 -24.13
N GLN A 115 -75.91 -51.23 -24.53
CA GLN A 115 -76.16 -50.90 -25.93
C GLN A 115 -75.09 -49.94 -26.48
N ALA A 116 -74.75 -48.90 -25.72
CA ALA A 116 -73.73 -47.93 -26.11
C ALA A 116 -72.33 -48.58 -26.20
N LEU A 117 -71.98 -49.49 -25.30
CA LEU A 117 -70.72 -50.25 -25.38
C LEU A 117 -70.66 -51.14 -26.63
N GLN A 118 -71.76 -51.81 -26.98
CA GLN A 118 -71.83 -52.62 -28.20
C GLN A 118 -71.72 -51.76 -29.48
N GLN A 119 -72.26 -50.55 -29.45
CA GLN A 119 -72.10 -49.60 -30.55
C GLN A 119 -70.64 -49.15 -30.74
N ALA A 120 -69.93 -48.84 -29.64
CA ALA A 120 -68.51 -48.49 -29.68
C ALA A 120 -67.65 -49.64 -30.26
N ARG A 121 -67.97 -50.89 -29.88
CA ARG A 121 -67.34 -52.11 -30.43
C ARG A 121 -67.57 -52.29 -31.91
N LEU A 122 -68.81 -52.08 -32.37
CA LEU A 122 -69.15 -52.18 -33.79
C LEU A 122 -68.37 -51.14 -34.61
N GLN A 123 -68.25 -49.91 -34.12
CA GLN A 123 -67.44 -48.87 -34.78
C GLN A 123 -65.95 -49.27 -34.83
N ALA A 124 -65.39 -49.80 -33.73
CA ALA A 124 -64.00 -50.24 -33.68
C ALA A 124 -63.70 -51.38 -34.68
N THR A 125 -64.59 -52.37 -34.78
CA THR A 125 -64.43 -53.51 -35.69
C THR A 125 -64.64 -53.15 -37.17
N THR A 126 -65.41 -52.10 -37.47
CA THR A 126 -65.68 -51.64 -38.84
C THR A 126 -64.67 -50.61 -39.36
N GLY A 127 -63.62 -50.29 -38.57
CA GLY A 127 -62.53 -49.38 -38.98
C GLY A 127 -62.72 -47.90 -38.63
N HIS A 128 -63.88 -47.51 -38.09
CA HIS A 128 -64.22 -46.15 -37.66
C HIS A 128 -63.55 -45.80 -36.32
N THR A 129 -62.23 -45.66 -36.36
CA THR A 129 -61.36 -45.63 -35.17
C THR A 129 -61.60 -44.39 -34.32
N GLN A 130 -61.76 -43.21 -34.92
CA GLN A 130 -61.99 -41.97 -34.17
C GLN A 130 -63.39 -41.93 -33.54
N GLU A 131 -64.40 -42.38 -34.27
CA GLU A 131 -65.78 -42.47 -33.81
C GLU A 131 -65.92 -43.46 -32.65
N ALA A 132 -65.26 -44.61 -32.77
CA ALA A 132 -65.21 -45.62 -31.71
C ALA A 132 -64.55 -45.08 -30.44
N ILE A 133 -63.42 -44.37 -30.56
CA ILE A 133 -62.75 -43.74 -29.41
C ILE A 133 -63.66 -42.67 -28.79
N ALA A 134 -64.35 -41.86 -29.59
CA ALA A 134 -65.28 -40.86 -29.08
C ALA A 134 -66.47 -41.51 -28.34
N ALA A 135 -67.00 -42.63 -28.85
CA ALA A 135 -68.05 -43.39 -28.19
C ALA A 135 -67.57 -43.99 -26.85
N TYR A 136 -66.33 -44.50 -26.82
CA TYR A 136 -65.69 -44.96 -25.58
C TYR A 136 -65.42 -43.82 -24.58
N ASP A 137 -64.91 -42.68 -25.05
CA ASP A 137 -64.63 -41.50 -24.21
C ASP A 137 -65.92 -40.92 -23.60
N ALA A 138 -67.03 -40.93 -24.35
CA ALA A 138 -68.34 -40.54 -23.85
C ALA A 138 -68.86 -41.48 -22.73
N LEU A 139 -68.59 -42.78 -22.87
CA LEU A 139 -68.96 -43.78 -21.86
C LEU A 139 -68.09 -43.71 -20.60
N PHE A 140 -66.78 -43.56 -20.77
CA PHE A 140 -65.82 -43.70 -19.68
C PHE A 140 -65.48 -42.38 -19.00
N LYS A 141 -65.68 -41.24 -19.67
CA LYS A 141 -65.35 -39.90 -19.16
C LYS A 141 -63.93 -39.85 -18.56
N GLY A 142 -62.97 -40.48 -19.24
CA GLY A 142 -61.56 -40.57 -18.84
C GLY A 142 -61.21 -41.72 -17.87
N ASN A 143 -62.18 -42.51 -17.41
CA ASN A 143 -61.98 -43.58 -16.42
C ASN A 143 -62.58 -44.92 -16.91
N PRO A 144 -61.87 -45.66 -17.81
CA PRO A 144 -62.34 -46.97 -18.27
C PRO A 144 -62.38 -47.99 -17.12
N PRO A 145 -63.34 -48.94 -17.13
CA PRO A 145 -63.43 -49.98 -16.11
C PRO A 145 -62.25 -50.96 -16.21
N GLU A 146 -61.79 -51.52 -15.08
CA GLU A 146 -60.71 -52.53 -15.08
C GLU A 146 -61.08 -53.78 -15.91
N GLY A 147 -60.08 -54.47 -16.47
CA GLY A 147 -60.25 -55.72 -17.23
C GLY A 147 -60.16 -55.56 -18.75
N ASP A 148 -60.73 -56.50 -19.50
CA ASP A 148 -60.56 -56.61 -20.97
C ASP A 148 -61.10 -55.40 -21.74
N VAL A 149 -62.09 -54.69 -21.19
CA VAL A 149 -62.66 -53.47 -21.80
C VAL A 149 -61.63 -52.33 -21.80
N ALA A 150 -60.79 -52.20 -20.76
CA ALA A 150 -59.70 -51.23 -20.75
C ALA A 150 -58.60 -51.60 -21.74
N VAL A 151 -58.27 -52.90 -21.88
CA VAL A 151 -57.28 -53.38 -22.84
C VAL A 151 -57.76 -53.08 -24.27
N GLU A 152 -59.01 -53.38 -24.57
CA GLU A 152 -59.67 -53.06 -25.85
C GLU A 152 -59.58 -51.57 -26.19
N TYR A 153 -59.98 -50.71 -25.24
CA TYR A 153 -59.95 -49.26 -25.43
C TYR A 153 -58.53 -48.74 -25.67
N TRP A 154 -57.56 -49.10 -24.84
CA TRP A 154 -56.20 -48.56 -24.97
C TRP A 154 -55.47 -49.08 -26.22
N LEU A 155 -55.71 -50.32 -26.65
CA LEU A 155 -55.20 -50.82 -27.93
C LEU A 155 -55.78 -50.04 -29.12
N LEU A 156 -57.03 -49.58 -29.02
CA LEU A 156 -57.65 -48.73 -30.03
C LEU A 156 -57.10 -47.30 -30.01
N VAL A 157 -56.94 -46.70 -28.82
CA VAL A 157 -56.35 -45.35 -28.65
C VAL A 157 -54.91 -45.31 -29.16
N ALA A 158 -54.14 -46.40 -29.03
CA ALA A 158 -52.79 -46.50 -29.56
C ALA A 158 -52.72 -46.28 -31.09
N LYS A 159 -53.82 -46.45 -31.83
CA LYS A 159 -53.86 -46.16 -33.27
C LYS A 159 -53.90 -44.66 -33.59
N VAL A 160 -54.09 -43.78 -32.60
CA VAL A 160 -54.10 -42.32 -32.76
C VAL A 160 -52.70 -41.77 -32.43
N PRO A 161 -51.94 -41.22 -33.41
CA PRO A 161 -50.56 -40.79 -33.20
C PRO A 161 -50.36 -39.82 -32.03
N ALA A 162 -51.28 -38.88 -31.84
CA ALA A 162 -51.22 -37.89 -30.75
C ALA A 162 -51.40 -38.50 -29.34
N ARG A 163 -52.05 -39.66 -29.22
CA ARG A 163 -52.31 -40.36 -27.95
C ARG A 163 -51.59 -41.71 -27.86
N HIS A 164 -50.70 -41.98 -28.81
CA HIS A 164 -49.99 -43.25 -28.91
C HIS A 164 -49.13 -43.54 -27.67
N ALA A 165 -48.28 -42.58 -27.29
CA ALA A 165 -47.43 -42.72 -26.11
C ALA A 165 -48.23 -42.85 -24.80
N GLU A 166 -49.36 -42.14 -24.70
CA GLU A 166 -50.30 -42.28 -23.57
C GLU A 166 -50.84 -43.72 -23.48
N ALA A 167 -51.32 -44.25 -24.61
CA ALA A 167 -51.88 -45.59 -24.67
C ALA A 167 -50.85 -46.69 -24.35
N VAL A 168 -49.63 -46.59 -24.90
CA VAL A 168 -48.56 -47.55 -24.61
C VAL A 168 -48.22 -47.55 -23.11
N ASN A 169 -48.07 -46.38 -22.49
CA ASN A 169 -47.81 -46.27 -21.05
C ASN A 169 -48.95 -46.89 -20.21
N ARG A 170 -50.21 -46.69 -20.61
CA ARG A 170 -51.38 -47.26 -19.93
C ARG A 170 -51.43 -48.79 -20.09
N LEU A 171 -51.13 -49.33 -21.26
CA LEU A 171 -51.06 -50.77 -21.52
C LEU A 171 -49.89 -51.43 -20.77
N GLN A 172 -48.72 -50.79 -20.69
CA GLN A 172 -47.61 -51.26 -19.87
C GLN A 172 -47.99 -51.32 -18.38
N ALA A 173 -48.66 -50.29 -17.87
CA ALA A 173 -49.17 -50.28 -16.50
C ALA A 173 -50.23 -51.38 -16.24
N LEU A 174 -51.08 -51.67 -17.22
CA LEU A 174 -52.03 -52.79 -17.16
C LEU A 174 -51.32 -54.14 -17.16
N ASN A 175 -50.28 -54.35 -17.99
CA ASN A 175 -49.54 -55.61 -18.05
C ASN A 175 -48.75 -55.88 -16.76
N ALA A 176 -48.19 -54.83 -16.15
CA ALA A 176 -47.52 -54.95 -14.85
C ALA A 176 -48.48 -55.42 -13.74
N ARG A 177 -49.76 -55.05 -13.82
CA ARG A 177 -50.80 -55.45 -12.85
C ARG A 177 -51.41 -56.81 -13.16
N ASN A 178 -51.54 -57.16 -14.45
CA ASN A 178 -52.13 -58.42 -14.94
C ASN A 178 -51.18 -59.14 -15.91
N PRO A 179 -50.09 -59.74 -15.42
CA PRO A 179 -49.02 -60.33 -16.23
C PRO A 179 -49.37 -61.65 -16.96
N GLY A 180 -50.64 -62.07 -16.95
CA GLY A 180 -51.12 -63.32 -17.56
C GLY A 180 -52.25 -63.12 -18.58
N ASN A 181 -52.46 -61.88 -19.05
CA ASN A 181 -53.42 -61.59 -20.12
C ASN A 181 -52.71 -61.65 -21.49
N ASP A 182 -52.84 -62.80 -22.15
CA ASP A 182 -52.16 -63.10 -23.44
C ASP A 182 -52.54 -62.09 -24.54
N GLN A 183 -53.79 -61.61 -24.56
CA GLN A 183 -54.27 -60.63 -25.56
C GLN A 183 -53.63 -59.24 -25.35
N LEU A 184 -53.51 -58.79 -24.11
CA LEU A 184 -52.81 -57.57 -23.75
C LEU A 184 -51.33 -57.65 -24.13
N GLN A 185 -50.68 -58.77 -23.83
CA GLN A 185 -49.25 -58.97 -24.08
C GLN A 185 -48.95 -59.02 -25.58
N ALA A 186 -49.75 -59.72 -26.37
CA ALA A 186 -49.60 -59.75 -27.83
C ALA A 186 -49.75 -58.36 -28.45
N GLY A 187 -50.79 -57.60 -28.06
CA GLY A 187 -51.02 -56.24 -28.57
C GLY A 187 -49.93 -55.25 -28.15
N LEU A 188 -49.48 -55.32 -26.89
CA LEU A 188 -48.40 -54.47 -26.39
C LEU A 188 -47.06 -54.78 -27.08
N ALA A 189 -46.73 -56.06 -27.29
CA ALA A 189 -45.50 -56.43 -27.98
C ALA A 189 -45.46 -55.89 -29.42
N GLN A 190 -46.56 -56.01 -30.17
CA GLN A 190 -46.66 -55.47 -31.54
C GLN A 190 -46.50 -53.95 -31.58
N LEU A 191 -47.12 -53.23 -30.65
CA LEU A 191 -46.96 -51.77 -30.55
C LEU A 191 -45.50 -51.40 -30.25
N LEU A 192 -44.84 -52.10 -29.32
CA LEU A 192 -43.44 -51.86 -28.99
C LEU A 192 -42.50 -52.14 -30.18
N PHE A 193 -42.78 -53.13 -31.01
CA PHE A 193 -42.01 -53.35 -32.24
C PHE A 193 -42.23 -52.24 -33.28
N ALA A 194 -43.48 -51.80 -33.47
CA ALA A 194 -43.80 -50.68 -34.37
C ALA A 194 -43.14 -49.36 -33.95
N ASP A 195 -42.96 -49.16 -32.64
CA ASP A 195 -42.26 -48.01 -32.06
C ASP A 195 -40.72 -48.11 -32.12
N GLY A 196 -40.16 -49.19 -32.67
CA GLY A 196 -38.72 -49.46 -32.67
C GLY A 196 -38.16 -49.83 -31.29
N ARG A 197 -39.02 -50.14 -30.30
CA ARG A 197 -38.67 -50.54 -28.93
C ARG A 197 -38.55 -52.06 -28.80
N SER A 198 -37.82 -52.69 -29.73
CA SER A 198 -37.79 -54.16 -29.88
C SER A 198 -37.32 -54.90 -28.62
N ALA A 199 -36.37 -54.35 -27.87
CA ALA A 199 -35.90 -54.96 -26.61
C ALA A 199 -37.01 -55.07 -25.55
N GLU A 200 -37.94 -54.11 -25.51
CA GLU A 200 -39.09 -54.16 -24.62
C GLU A 200 -40.16 -55.12 -25.16
N GLY A 201 -40.37 -55.12 -26.49
CA GLY A 201 -41.27 -56.07 -27.16
C GLY A 201 -40.91 -57.53 -26.87
N TYR A 202 -39.63 -57.90 -27.00
CA TYR A 202 -39.16 -59.26 -26.70
C TYR A 202 -39.34 -59.65 -25.23
N LYS A 203 -39.17 -58.73 -24.28
CA LYS A 203 -39.44 -59.00 -22.85
C LYS A 203 -40.91 -59.31 -22.57
N VAL A 204 -41.83 -58.63 -23.26
CA VAL A 204 -43.27 -58.90 -23.15
C VAL A 204 -43.59 -60.29 -23.71
N LEU A 205 -43.00 -60.67 -24.85
CA LEU A 205 -43.17 -62.00 -25.43
C LEU A 205 -42.56 -63.11 -24.55
N GLU A 206 -41.41 -62.87 -23.91
CA GLU A 206 -40.80 -63.80 -22.96
C GLU A 206 -41.69 -63.99 -21.71
N GLN A 207 -42.32 -62.91 -21.23
CA GLN A 207 -43.30 -62.98 -20.16
C GLN A 207 -44.53 -63.80 -20.56
N MET A 208 -45.03 -63.57 -21.78
CA MET A 208 -46.15 -64.32 -22.37
C MET A 208 -45.82 -65.80 -22.55
N ALA A 209 -44.58 -66.16 -22.87
CA ALA A 209 -44.13 -67.54 -23.02
C ALA A 209 -44.14 -68.36 -21.71
N LYS A 210 -44.31 -67.71 -20.55
CA LYS A 210 -44.47 -68.36 -19.25
C LYS A 210 -45.88 -68.93 -19.05
N SER A 211 -46.89 -68.42 -19.76
CA SER A 211 -48.24 -69.01 -19.77
C SER A 211 -48.30 -70.16 -20.78
N SER A 212 -49.03 -71.24 -20.45
CA SER A 212 -49.20 -72.36 -21.38
C SER A 212 -50.07 -71.98 -22.59
N SER A 213 -50.98 -71.02 -22.42
CA SER A 213 -51.88 -70.52 -23.47
C SER A 213 -51.23 -69.50 -24.40
N GLY A 214 -50.29 -68.68 -23.91
CA GLY A 214 -49.64 -67.62 -24.68
C GLY A 214 -48.35 -68.04 -25.41
N ARG A 215 -47.76 -69.20 -25.06
CA ARG A 215 -46.45 -69.63 -25.56
C ARG A 215 -46.36 -69.76 -27.09
N GLU A 216 -47.37 -70.33 -27.73
CA GLU A 216 -47.35 -70.54 -29.19
C GLU A 216 -47.48 -69.21 -29.95
N THR A 217 -48.39 -68.34 -29.53
CA THR A 217 -48.55 -67.00 -30.10
C THR A 217 -47.31 -66.13 -29.87
N ALA A 218 -46.67 -66.24 -28.70
CA ALA A 218 -45.41 -65.56 -28.42
C ALA A 218 -44.28 -66.03 -29.36
N ALA A 219 -44.20 -67.34 -29.63
CA ALA A 219 -43.20 -67.89 -30.55
C ALA A 219 -43.39 -67.35 -31.98
N SER A 220 -44.63 -67.27 -32.47
CA SER A 220 -44.94 -66.77 -33.81
C SER A 220 -44.63 -65.27 -33.96
N LEU A 221 -45.04 -64.44 -32.99
CA LEU A 221 -44.74 -63.00 -33.02
C LEU A 221 -43.24 -62.72 -32.92
N TRP A 222 -42.52 -63.49 -32.10
CA TRP A 222 -41.06 -63.37 -31.98
C TRP A 222 -40.38 -63.77 -33.28
N TYR A 223 -40.75 -64.91 -33.86
CA TYR A 223 -40.12 -65.41 -35.08
C TYR A 223 -40.32 -64.48 -36.27
N GLN A 224 -41.50 -63.85 -36.40
CA GLN A 224 -41.75 -62.85 -37.45
C GLN A 224 -40.72 -61.71 -37.43
N GLN A 225 -40.37 -61.21 -36.24
CA GLN A 225 -39.37 -60.15 -36.10
C GLN A 225 -37.96 -60.62 -36.47
N LEU A 226 -37.64 -61.90 -36.27
CA LEU A 226 -36.35 -62.49 -36.66
C LEU A 226 -36.21 -62.66 -38.18
N GLN A 227 -37.32 -62.80 -38.92
CA GLN A 227 -37.31 -62.91 -40.38
C GLN A 227 -36.97 -61.58 -41.07
N GLU A 228 -37.27 -60.46 -40.42
CA GLU A 228 -36.98 -59.11 -40.94
C GLU A 228 -35.51 -58.69 -40.68
N MET A 229 -34.77 -59.43 -39.84
CA MET A 229 -33.37 -59.10 -39.54
C MET A 229 -32.44 -59.44 -40.71
N PRO A 230 -31.61 -58.50 -41.18
CA PRO A 230 -30.57 -58.80 -42.16
C PRO A 230 -29.53 -59.77 -41.60
N VAL A 231 -28.98 -60.61 -42.46
CA VAL A 231 -28.04 -61.68 -42.09
C VAL A 231 -26.78 -61.08 -41.46
N SER A 232 -26.58 -61.38 -40.19
CA SER A 232 -25.51 -60.82 -39.35
C SER A 232 -25.23 -61.72 -38.14
N ASP A 233 -24.13 -61.47 -37.43
CA ASP A 233 -23.87 -62.16 -36.16
C ASP A 233 -24.98 -61.89 -35.13
N ALA A 234 -25.62 -60.72 -35.19
CA ALA A 234 -26.76 -60.36 -34.35
C ALA A 234 -28.02 -61.18 -34.67
N SER A 235 -28.32 -61.44 -35.95
CA SER A 235 -29.46 -62.28 -36.34
C SER A 235 -29.24 -63.74 -35.94
N VAL A 236 -27.99 -64.24 -36.01
CA VAL A 236 -27.60 -65.56 -35.52
C VAL A 236 -27.80 -65.67 -34.00
N GLN A 237 -27.34 -64.69 -33.22
CA GLN A 237 -27.55 -64.66 -31.76
C GLN A 237 -29.03 -64.58 -31.39
N ALA A 238 -29.82 -63.77 -32.11
CA ALA A 238 -31.25 -63.63 -31.87
C ALA A 238 -32.01 -64.93 -32.16
N LEU A 239 -31.67 -65.65 -33.24
CA LEU A 239 -32.19 -66.99 -33.53
C LEU A 239 -31.78 -68.02 -32.47
N GLN A 240 -30.53 -67.97 -31.98
CA GLN A 240 -30.09 -68.85 -30.89
C GLN A 240 -30.87 -68.60 -29.61
N HIS A 241 -31.08 -67.33 -29.24
CA HIS A 241 -31.84 -66.97 -28.04
C HIS A 241 -33.32 -67.39 -28.13
N PHE A 242 -33.94 -67.22 -29.30
CA PHE A 242 -35.29 -67.74 -29.57
C PHE A 242 -35.37 -69.25 -29.31
N LEU A 243 -34.39 -70.02 -29.79
CA LEU A 243 -34.31 -71.46 -29.58
C LEU A 243 -34.02 -71.87 -28.12
N THR A 244 -33.56 -70.96 -27.25
CA THR A 244 -33.45 -71.23 -25.81
C THR A 244 -34.78 -71.09 -25.06
N ILE A 245 -35.67 -70.24 -25.54
CA ILE A 245 -36.95 -69.92 -24.89
C ILE A 245 -38.06 -70.86 -25.40
N PHE A 246 -38.04 -71.19 -26.69
CA PHE A 246 -39.04 -72.04 -27.34
C PHE A 246 -38.43 -73.39 -27.74
N SER A 247 -38.91 -74.48 -27.12
CA SER A 247 -38.33 -75.82 -27.26
C SER A 247 -38.99 -76.71 -28.32
N SER A 248 -40.20 -76.37 -28.78
CA SER A 248 -41.01 -77.18 -29.71
C SER A 248 -42.05 -76.33 -30.45
N GLY A 249 -42.38 -76.69 -31.69
CA GLY A 249 -43.39 -76.03 -32.54
C GLY A 249 -42.84 -75.68 -33.94
N ASP A 250 -43.71 -75.44 -34.92
CA ASP A 250 -43.32 -75.20 -36.32
C ASP A 250 -42.37 -74.00 -36.51
N THR A 251 -42.52 -72.97 -35.68
CA THR A 251 -41.64 -71.78 -35.67
C THR A 251 -40.24 -72.10 -35.16
N VAL A 252 -40.09 -73.08 -34.26
CA VAL A 252 -38.80 -73.57 -33.75
C VAL A 252 -38.02 -74.31 -34.84
N ASP A 253 -38.70 -75.15 -35.62
CA ASP A 253 -38.07 -75.87 -36.74
C ASP A 253 -37.69 -74.93 -37.89
N SER A 254 -38.52 -73.93 -38.16
CA SER A 254 -38.22 -72.85 -39.11
C SER A 254 -37.00 -72.04 -38.67
N ALA A 255 -36.93 -71.66 -37.38
CA ALA A 255 -35.78 -70.94 -36.82
C ALA A 255 -34.48 -71.74 -36.87
N ARG A 256 -34.51 -73.06 -36.64
CA ARG A 256 -33.32 -73.93 -36.81
C ARG A 256 -32.82 -73.94 -38.25
N THR A 257 -33.73 -73.99 -39.21
CA THR A 257 -33.40 -73.99 -40.64
C THR A 257 -32.78 -72.65 -41.04
N GLN A 258 -33.38 -71.53 -40.60
CA GLN A 258 -32.87 -70.19 -40.87
C GLN A 258 -31.49 -69.96 -40.23
N LEU A 259 -31.28 -70.43 -39.00
CA LEU A 259 -30.00 -70.34 -38.30
C LEU A 259 -28.88 -71.04 -39.09
N ALA A 260 -29.11 -72.26 -39.58
CA ALA A 260 -28.13 -73.00 -40.37
C ALA A 260 -27.80 -72.29 -41.70
N ALA A 261 -28.81 -71.70 -42.37
CA ALA A 261 -28.63 -70.94 -43.61
C ALA A 261 -27.80 -69.66 -43.39
N GLN A 262 -28.09 -68.91 -42.33
CA GLN A 262 -27.36 -67.69 -41.98
C GLN A 262 -25.91 -67.98 -41.58
N GLN A 263 -25.67 -69.03 -40.79
CA GLN A 263 -24.32 -69.47 -40.42
C GLN A 263 -23.47 -69.83 -41.65
N LYS A 264 -24.08 -70.41 -42.69
CA LYS A 264 -23.39 -70.73 -43.95
C LYS A 264 -23.01 -69.47 -44.74
N GLN A 265 -23.88 -68.46 -44.81
CA GLN A 265 -23.59 -67.20 -45.50
C GLN A 265 -22.52 -66.38 -44.79
N LEU A 266 -22.56 -66.32 -43.46
CA LEU A 266 -21.57 -65.60 -42.65
C LEU A 266 -20.20 -66.28 -42.62
N ALA A 267 -20.07 -67.52 -43.10
CA ALA A 267 -18.79 -68.18 -43.27
C ALA A 267 -17.93 -67.55 -44.39
N ASP A 268 -18.53 -66.82 -45.33
CA ASP A 268 -17.81 -66.03 -46.34
C ASP A 268 -17.32 -64.70 -45.72
N PRO A 269 -15.99 -64.49 -45.60
CA PRO A 269 -15.43 -63.27 -45.03
C PRO A 269 -15.79 -62.00 -45.81
N ALA A 270 -15.97 -62.08 -47.13
CA ALA A 270 -16.30 -60.92 -47.96
C ALA A 270 -17.76 -60.48 -47.77
N PHE A 271 -18.68 -61.45 -47.72
CA PHE A 271 -20.08 -61.20 -47.38
C PHE A 271 -20.22 -60.62 -45.98
N ARG A 272 -19.51 -61.19 -45.00
CA ARG A 272 -19.49 -60.72 -43.61
C ARG A 272 -19.00 -59.27 -43.54
N ALA A 273 -17.87 -58.94 -44.15
CA ALA A 273 -17.34 -57.58 -44.14
C ALA A 273 -18.31 -56.56 -44.79
N ARG A 274 -18.92 -56.92 -45.92
CA ARG A 274 -19.94 -56.08 -46.59
C ARG A 274 -21.15 -55.81 -45.70
N ALA A 275 -21.74 -56.87 -45.14
CA ALA A 275 -22.93 -56.77 -44.29
C ALA A 275 -22.67 -55.95 -43.02
N THR A 276 -21.52 -56.20 -42.37
CA THR A 276 -21.12 -55.51 -41.14
C THR A 276 -20.81 -54.04 -41.40
N GLY A 277 -20.13 -53.74 -42.52
CA GLY A 277 -19.80 -52.40 -42.95
C GLY A 277 -21.02 -51.53 -43.27
N LEU A 278 -21.98 -52.06 -44.04
CA LEU A 278 -23.21 -51.33 -44.39
C LEU A 278 -24.07 -51.06 -43.15
N ALA A 279 -24.28 -52.07 -42.29
CA ALA A 279 -25.04 -51.91 -41.05
C ALA A 279 -24.40 -50.86 -40.12
N ALA A 280 -23.08 -50.81 -40.03
CA ALA A 280 -22.38 -49.80 -39.25
C ALA A 280 -22.57 -48.38 -39.81
N VAL A 281 -22.64 -48.19 -41.13
CA VAL A 281 -22.93 -46.89 -41.75
C VAL A 281 -24.37 -46.43 -41.47
N ASP A 282 -25.34 -47.34 -41.59
CA ASP A 282 -26.75 -47.03 -41.32
C ASP A 282 -26.99 -46.71 -39.84
N ALA A 283 -26.23 -47.34 -38.95
CA ALA A 283 -26.22 -47.03 -37.51
C ALA A 283 -25.47 -45.72 -37.16
N GLY A 284 -24.97 -44.96 -38.14
CA GLY A 284 -24.19 -43.74 -37.91
C GLY A 284 -22.78 -43.98 -37.37
N GLN A 285 -22.29 -45.22 -37.38
CA GLN A 285 -21.01 -45.64 -36.82
C GLN A 285 -19.90 -45.63 -37.87
N GLY A 286 -19.80 -44.56 -38.66
CA GLY A 286 -18.87 -44.45 -39.79
C GLY A 286 -17.44 -44.85 -39.48
N ALA A 287 -16.88 -44.44 -38.33
CA ALA A 287 -15.51 -44.79 -37.93
C ALA A 287 -15.28 -46.31 -37.80
N LYS A 288 -16.27 -47.09 -37.35
CA LYS A 288 -16.19 -48.56 -37.26
C LYS A 288 -16.42 -49.22 -38.62
N ALA A 289 -17.24 -48.60 -39.47
CA ALA A 289 -17.57 -49.12 -40.79
C ALA A 289 -16.41 -49.08 -41.79
N VAL A 290 -15.47 -48.12 -41.65
CA VAL A 290 -14.37 -47.92 -42.61
C VAL A 290 -13.57 -49.21 -42.86
N GLY A 291 -13.18 -49.94 -41.81
CA GLY A 291 -12.35 -51.15 -41.95
C GLY A 291 -13.08 -52.26 -42.71
N GLU A 292 -14.30 -52.55 -42.31
CA GLU A 292 -15.16 -53.60 -42.91
C GLU A 292 -15.54 -53.26 -44.35
N LEU A 293 -15.90 -51.99 -44.64
CA LEU A 293 -16.20 -51.54 -45.99
C LEU A 293 -14.97 -51.52 -46.89
N GLN A 294 -13.79 -51.19 -46.36
CA GLN A 294 -12.55 -51.26 -47.14
C GLN A 294 -12.24 -52.71 -47.54
N GLN A 295 -12.47 -53.67 -46.64
CA GLN A 295 -12.35 -55.10 -46.94
C GLN A 295 -13.39 -55.55 -47.96
N ALA A 296 -14.65 -55.11 -47.84
CA ALA A 296 -15.71 -55.40 -48.79
C ALA A 296 -15.43 -54.85 -50.20
N VAL A 297 -15.00 -53.59 -50.30
CA VAL A 297 -14.62 -52.94 -51.57
C VAL A 297 -13.39 -53.59 -52.20
N ASN A 298 -12.44 -54.07 -51.39
CA ASN A 298 -11.28 -54.79 -51.90
C ASN A 298 -11.64 -56.17 -52.45
N ALA A 299 -12.58 -56.87 -51.81
CA ALA A 299 -13.06 -58.18 -52.22
C ALA A 299 -13.96 -58.11 -53.48
N ASN A 300 -14.80 -57.08 -53.59
CA ASN A 300 -15.62 -56.82 -54.78
C ASN A 300 -15.45 -55.38 -55.28
N LYS A 301 -14.53 -55.20 -56.23
CA LYS A 301 -14.17 -53.88 -56.77
C LYS A 301 -15.25 -53.22 -57.63
N THR A 302 -16.32 -53.93 -57.98
CA THR A 302 -17.44 -53.41 -58.78
C THR A 302 -18.67 -53.05 -57.95
N ASP A 303 -18.60 -53.19 -56.62
CA ASP A 303 -19.71 -52.86 -55.70
C ASP A 303 -19.80 -51.33 -55.47
N SER A 304 -20.55 -50.65 -56.35
CA SER A 304 -20.76 -49.20 -56.27
C SER A 304 -21.44 -48.76 -54.96
N GLU A 305 -22.26 -49.63 -54.37
CA GLU A 305 -22.94 -49.38 -53.10
C GLU A 305 -21.97 -49.44 -51.91
N ALA A 306 -21.09 -50.44 -51.85
CA ALA A 306 -20.05 -50.51 -50.82
C ALA A 306 -19.05 -49.34 -50.91
N VAL A 307 -18.71 -48.89 -52.12
CA VAL A 307 -17.86 -47.70 -52.34
C VAL A 307 -18.56 -46.42 -51.90
N GLY A 308 -19.84 -46.25 -52.23
CA GLY A 308 -20.64 -45.11 -51.77
C GLY A 308 -20.83 -45.09 -50.24
N ALA A 309 -21.09 -46.26 -49.65
CA ALA A 309 -21.16 -46.42 -48.20
C ALA A 309 -19.82 -46.14 -47.51
N LEU A 310 -18.67 -46.48 -48.13
CA LEU A 310 -17.35 -46.12 -47.63
C LEU A 310 -17.15 -44.59 -47.65
N GLY A 311 -17.64 -43.91 -48.68
CA GLY A 311 -17.70 -42.44 -48.70
C GLY A 311 -18.56 -41.86 -47.59
N GLN A 312 -19.71 -42.47 -47.30
CA GLN A 312 -20.57 -42.08 -46.19
C GLN A 312 -19.91 -42.33 -44.82
N ALA A 313 -19.20 -43.46 -44.66
CA ALA A 313 -18.44 -43.77 -43.47
C ALA A 313 -17.36 -42.70 -43.19
N TYR A 314 -16.60 -42.31 -44.22
CA TYR A 314 -15.63 -41.21 -44.11
C TYR A 314 -16.31 -39.87 -43.81
N SER A 315 -17.46 -39.58 -44.40
CA SER A 315 -18.24 -38.37 -44.09
C SER A 315 -18.69 -38.34 -42.63
N GLN A 316 -19.16 -39.47 -42.08
CA GLN A 316 -19.58 -39.61 -40.68
C GLN A 316 -18.40 -39.56 -39.71
N SER A 317 -17.21 -40.02 -40.12
CA SER A 317 -15.99 -39.94 -39.31
C SER A 317 -15.27 -38.59 -39.39
N GLY A 318 -15.82 -37.62 -40.13
CA GLY A 318 -15.24 -36.30 -40.32
C GLY A 318 -14.12 -36.21 -41.38
N ASP A 319 -13.79 -37.30 -42.06
CA ASP A 319 -12.77 -37.31 -43.12
C ASP A 319 -13.39 -36.89 -44.46
N ARG A 320 -13.61 -35.58 -44.59
CA ARG A 320 -14.28 -34.99 -45.75
C ARG A 320 -13.53 -35.22 -47.05
N ALA A 321 -12.19 -35.22 -47.02
CA ALA A 321 -11.35 -35.41 -48.21
C ALA A 321 -11.50 -36.83 -48.79
N ARG A 322 -11.42 -37.87 -47.95
CA ARG A 322 -11.63 -39.25 -48.40
C ARG A 322 -13.09 -39.50 -48.76
N ALA A 323 -14.05 -38.88 -48.06
CA ALA A 323 -15.46 -38.97 -48.39
C ALA A 323 -15.76 -38.47 -49.81
N VAL A 324 -15.28 -37.27 -50.16
CA VAL A 324 -15.43 -36.67 -51.50
C VAL A 324 -14.90 -37.63 -52.57
N ALA A 325 -13.69 -38.15 -52.41
CA ALA A 325 -13.08 -39.05 -53.38
C ALA A 325 -13.87 -40.36 -53.59
N GLN A 326 -14.41 -40.94 -52.51
CA GLN A 326 -15.21 -42.16 -52.62
C GLN A 326 -16.60 -41.92 -53.22
N PHE A 327 -17.24 -40.78 -52.94
CA PHE A 327 -18.51 -40.44 -53.59
C PHE A 327 -18.35 -40.20 -55.09
N GLU A 328 -17.31 -39.45 -55.50
CA GLU A 328 -16.98 -39.27 -56.92
C GLU A 328 -16.75 -40.61 -57.62
N LYS A 329 -16.03 -41.52 -56.94
CA LYS A 329 -15.79 -42.87 -57.44
C LYS A 329 -17.07 -43.70 -57.54
N ALA A 330 -17.93 -43.69 -56.52
CA ALA A 330 -19.20 -44.43 -56.52
C ALA A 330 -20.14 -43.97 -57.65
N ILE A 331 -20.23 -42.66 -57.89
CA ILE A 331 -21.05 -42.05 -58.95
C ILE A 331 -20.50 -42.41 -60.33
N ALA A 332 -19.17 -42.43 -60.49
CA ALA A 332 -18.53 -42.81 -61.76
C ALA A 332 -18.69 -44.32 -62.06
N MET A 333 -18.73 -45.18 -61.04
CA MET A 333 -18.84 -46.63 -61.18
C MET A 333 -20.24 -47.08 -61.61
N ASP A 334 -21.30 -46.47 -61.08
CA ASP A 334 -22.68 -46.75 -61.49
C ASP A 334 -23.49 -45.45 -61.62
N PRO A 335 -23.46 -44.83 -62.81
CA PRO A 335 -24.17 -43.59 -63.09
C PRO A 335 -25.68 -43.68 -62.98
N THR A 336 -26.26 -44.89 -62.97
CA THR A 336 -27.71 -45.14 -62.95
C THR A 336 -28.21 -45.74 -61.62
N SER A 337 -27.34 -45.83 -60.60
CA SER A 337 -27.71 -46.42 -59.30
C SER A 337 -28.88 -45.69 -58.64
N GLY A 338 -29.75 -46.44 -57.96
CA GLY A 338 -30.83 -45.87 -57.15
C GLY A 338 -30.34 -44.97 -56.00
N ASN A 339 -29.08 -45.12 -55.59
CA ASN A 339 -28.43 -44.32 -54.53
C ASN A 339 -27.72 -43.06 -55.05
N ARG A 340 -27.75 -42.76 -56.36
CA ARG A 340 -27.02 -41.62 -56.94
C ARG A 340 -27.36 -40.27 -56.31
N SER A 341 -28.64 -39.96 -56.16
CA SER A 341 -29.10 -38.66 -55.61
C SER A 341 -28.57 -38.44 -54.19
N LYS A 342 -28.49 -39.50 -53.39
CA LYS A 342 -27.90 -39.50 -52.06
C LYS A 342 -26.39 -39.18 -52.13
N TRP A 343 -25.64 -39.81 -53.04
CA TRP A 343 -24.22 -39.54 -53.22
C TRP A 343 -23.92 -38.13 -53.72
N ASP A 344 -24.68 -37.62 -54.69
CA ASP A 344 -24.54 -36.24 -55.19
C ASP A 344 -24.77 -35.21 -54.08
N SER A 345 -25.79 -35.41 -53.24
CA SER A 345 -26.07 -34.55 -52.09
C SER A 345 -24.93 -34.59 -51.06
N LEU A 346 -24.48 -35.78 -50.66
CA LEU A 346 -23.39 -35.94 -49.70
C LEU A 346 -22.07 -35.38 -50.24
N LEU A 347 -21.78 -35.54 -51.52
CA LEU A 347 -20.61 -34.98 -52.19
C LEU A 347 -20.60 -33.44 -52.11
N LYS A 348 -21.73 -32.79 -52.43
CA LYS A 348 -21.86 -31.33 -52.35
C LYS A 348 -21.60 -30.81 -50.95
N THR A 349 -22.25 -31.41 -49.93
CA THR A 349 -22.07 -31.01 -48.53
C THR A 349 -20.63 -31.24 -48.04
N ASN A 350 -20.03 -32.39 -48.36
CA ASN A 350 -18.65 -32.68 -47.95
C ASN A 350 -17.63 -31.76 -48.64
N ARG A 351 -17.84 -31.41 -49.92
CA ARG A 351 -16.98 -30.47 -50.64
C ARG A 351 -17.05 -29.05 -50.06
N TYR A 352 -18.25 -28.58 -49.69
CA TYR A 352 -18.41 -27.29 -49.01
C TYR A 352 -17.59 -27.22 -47.71
N TRP A 353 -17.83 -28.17 -46.79
CA TRP A 353 -17.14 -28.16 -45.49
C TRP A 353 -15.63 -28.43 -45.60
N LEU A 354 -15.20 -29.20 -46.60
CA LEU A 354 -13.77 -29.36 -46.89
C LEU A 354 -13.11 -28.04 -47.30
N LEU A 355 -13.78 -27.22 -48.12
CA LEU A 355 -13.27 -25.90 -48.53
C LEU A 355 -13.23 -24.92 -47.35
N ILE A 356 -14.22 -24.95 -46.45
CA ILE A 356 -14.18 -24.18 -45.19
C ILE A 356 -12.96 -24.60 -44.36
N GLN A 357 -12.75 -25.91 -44.15
CA GLN A 357 -11.62 -26.42 -43.38
C GLN A 357 -10.26 -26.00 -43.98
N GLN A 358 -10.11 -26.10 -45.31
CA GLN A 358 -8.90 -25.65 -46.00
C GLN A 358 -8.66 -24.15 -45.86
N GLY A 359 -9.73 -23.34 -45.85
CA GLY A 359 -9.67 -21.92 -45.54
C GLY A 359 -9.15 -21.65 -44.12
N ASP A 360 -9.71 -22.34 -43.13
CA ASP A 360 -9.32 -22.19 -41.72
C ASP A 360 -7.87 -22.61 -41.48
N GLU A 361 -7.43 -23.71 -42.10
CA GLU A 361 -6.03 -24.18 -42.04
C GLU A 361 -5.07 -23.17 -42.69
N ALA A 362 -5.45 -22.57 -43.81
CA ALA A 362 -4.66 -21.53 -44.46
C ALA A 362 -4.56 -20.25 -43.59
N LEU A 363 -5.61 -19.87 -42.86
CA LEU A 363 -5.53 -18.77 -41.89
C LEU A 363 -4.60 -19.10 -40.71
N LYS A 364 -4.70 -20.31 -40.16
CA LYS A 364 -3.79 -20.76 -39.09
C LYS A 364 -2.33 -20.79 -39.53
N ALA A 365 -2.07 -21.11 -40.80
CA ALA A 365 -0.74 -21.04 -41.42
C ALA A 365 -0.30 -19.61 -41.81
N ASN A 366 -1.06 -18.58 -41.40
CA ASN A 366 -0.80 -17.16 -41.71
C ASN A 366 -0.78 -16.85 -43.22
N ASN A 367 -1.61 -17.55 -44.02
CA ASN A 367 -1.77 -17.33 -45.45
C ASN A 367 -3.21 -16.89 -45.82
N PRO A 368 -3.57 -15.63 -45.54
CA PRO A 368 -4.95 -15.16 -45.70
C PRO A 368 -5.42 -15.06 -47.16
N ALA A 369 -4.51 -14.90 -48.12
CA ALA A 369 -4.87 -14.85 -49.54
C ALA A 369 -5.31 -16.22 -50.07
N GLN A 370 -4.68 -17.30 -49.59
CA GLN A 370 -5.10 -18.65 -49.93
C GLN A 370 -6.41 -19.02 -49.22
N ALA A 371 -6.58 -18.61 -47.96
CA ALA A 371 -7.82 -18.81 -47.23
C ALA A 371 -9.02 -18.15 -47.93
N GLU A 372 -8.85 -16.89 -48.36
CA GLU A 372 -9.88 -16.15 -49.10
C GLU A 372 -10.36 -16.90 -50.36
N ARG A 373 -9.44 -17.52 -51.11
CA ARG A 373 -9.81 -18.33 -52.29
C ARG A 373 -10.63 -19.56 -51.92
N TYR A 374 -10.28 -20.26 -50.84
CA TYR A 374 -11.04 -21.43 -50.39
C TYR A 374 -12.44 -21.05 -49.93
N TYR A 375 -12.59 -19.97 -49.16
CA TYR A 375 -13.92 -19.50 -48.74
C TYR A 375 -14.77 -18.98 -49.91
N GLN A 376 -14.17 -18.34 -50.92
CA GLN A 376 -14.88 -17.98 -52.15
C GLN A 376 -15.41 -19.21 -52.89
N GLN A 377 -14.60 -20.28 -53.00
CA GLN A 377 -15.02 -21.55 -53.60
C GLN A 377 -16.09 -22.27 -52.77
N ALA A 378 -15.99 -22.21 -51.43
CA ALA A 378 -17.02 -22.74 -50.53
C ALA A 378 -18.35 -22.02 -50.81
N ARG A 379 -18.32 -20.68 -50.87
CA ARG A 379 -19.49 -19.85 -51.18
C ARG A 379 -20.10 -20.13 -52.56
N SER A 380 -19.29 -20.50 -53.57
CA SER A 380 -19.82 -20.92 -54.87
C SER A 380 -20.44 -22.32 -54.85
N THR A 381 -20.01 -23.17 -53.92
CA THR A 381 -20.55 -24.54 -53.74
C THR A 381 -21.88 -24.52 -52.99
N ASP A 382 -21.95 -23.71 -51.92
CA ASP A 382 -23.17 -23.44 -51.16
C ASP A 382 -23.14 -21.99 -50.67
N ASN A 383 -24.16 -21.22 -51.04
CA ASN A 383 -24.30 -19.80 -50.68
C ASN A 383 -25.34 -19.55 -49.57
N THR A 384 -25.94 -20.61 -49.03
CA THR A 384 -27.00 -20.53 -48.01
C THR A 384 -26.46 -20.47 -46.59
N ASP A 385 -25.23 -20.95 -46.37
CA ASP A 385 -24.57 -21.03 -45.07
C ASP A 385 -23.66 -19.82 -44.78
N SER A 386 -23.61 -19.38 -43.50
CA SER A 386 -22.90 -18.16 -43.07
C SER A 386 -21.38 -18.33 -42.90
N TYR A 387 -20.86 -19.56 -42.77
CA TYR A 387 -19.45 -19.82 -42.44
C TYR A 387 -18.47 -19.45 -43.57
N ALA A 388 -18.87 -19.59 -44.84
CA ALA A 388 -18.06 -19.11 -45.96
C ALA A 388 -17.89 -17.58 -45.94
N VAL A 389 -18.92 -16.84 -45.52
CA VAL A 389 -18.86 -15.37 -45.42
C VAL A 389 -18.12 -14.94 -44.17
N LEU A 390 -18.29 -15.66 -43.05
CA LEU A 390 -17.50 -15.49 -41.84
C LEU A 390 -15.99 -15.63 -42.12
N GLY A 391 -15.57 -16.71 -42.80
CA GLY A 391 -14.17 -16.95 -43.13
C GLY A 391 -13.56 -15.88 -44.05
N LEU A 392 -14.35 -15.28 -44.95
CA LEU A 392 -13.90 -14.10 -45.71
C LEU A 392 -13.66 -12.88 -44.81
N GLY A 393 -14.47 -12.71 -43.77
CA GLY A 393 -14.26 -11.71 -42.72
C GLY A 393 -12.98 -11.97 -41.91
N ASP A 394 -12.76 -13.22 -41.50
CA ASP A 394 -11.55 -13.63 -40.77
C ASP A 394 -10.28 -13.42 -41.63
N ALA A 395 -10.33 -13.75 -42.92
CA ALA A 395 -9.24 -13.52 -43.86
C ALA A 395 -8.96 -12.04 -44.12
N ALA A 396 -10.00 -11.20 -44.16
CA ALA A 396 -9.82 -9.74 -44.24
C ALA A 396 -9.20 -9.17 -42.95
N ALA A 397 -9.66 -9.64 -41.78
CA ALA A 397 -9.11 -9.23 -40.48
C ALA A 397 -7.63 -9.63 -40.33
N ALA A 398 -7.25 -10.84 -40.77
CA ALA A 398 -5.86 -11.29 -40.78
C ALA A 398 -4.94 -10.44 -41.71
N ARG A 399 -5.50 -9.86 -42.78
CA ARG A 399 -4.80 -8.88 -43.65
C ARG A 399 -4.78 -7.46 -43.09
N LYS A 400 -5.36 -7.23 -41.91
CA LYS A 400 -5.57 -5.91 -41.30
C LYS A 400 -6.50 -5.00 -42.11
N ASP A 401 -7.33 -5.56 -43.00
CA ASP A 401 -8.38 -4.83 -43.71
C ASP A 401 -9.67 -4.85 -42.87
N ASN A 402 -9.71 -3.98 -41.85
CA ASN A 402 -10.81 -3.90 -40.91
C ASN A 402 -12.14 -3.49 -41.58
N ALA A 403 -12.10 -2.74 -42.69
CA ALA A 403 -13.30 -2.28 -43.39
C ALA A 403 -13.97 -3.43 -44.17
N ALA A 404 -13.17 -4.24 -44.87
CA ALA A 404 -13.68 -5.44 -45.53
C ALA A 404 -14.16 -6.48 -44.50
N ALA A 405 -13.39 -6.68 -43.42
CA ALA A 405 -13.76 -7.61 -42.35
C ALA A 405 -15.09 -7.22 -41.67
N GLU A 406 -15.28 -5.94 -41.34
CA GLU A 406 -16.53 -5.42 -40.79
C GLU A 406 -17.72 -5.70 -41.73
N THR A 407 -17.53 -5.52 -43.04
CA THR A 407 -18.57 -5.77 -44.04
C THR A 407 -18.98 -7.24 -44.08
N PHE A 408 -18.00 -8.16 -44.11
CA PHE A 408 -18.26 -9.59 -44.14
C PHE A 408 -18.87 -10.12 -42.84
N TYR A 409 -18.40 -9.69 -41.66
CA TYR A 409 -19.02 -10.11 -40.41
C TYR A 409 -20.47 -9.61 -40.28
N ARG A 410 -20.76 -8.37 -40.69
CA ARG A 410 -22.15 -7.86 -40.76
C ARG A 410 -23.00 -8.63 -41.76
N GLN A 411 -22.41 -9.14 -42.84
CA GLN A 411 -23.13 -10.00 -43.79
C GLN A 411 -23.40 -11.39 -43.19
N ALA A 412 -22.41 -12.00 -42.52
CA ALA A 412 -22.58 -13.26 -41.81
C ALA A 412 -23.68 -13.17 -40.75
N LEU A 413 -23.75 -12.08 -39.98
CA LEU A 413 -24.82 -11.85 -38.99
C LEU A 413 -26.20 -11.59 -39.60
N ARG A 414 -26.27 -11.09 -40.84
CA ARG A 414 -27.54 -10.96 -41.58
C ARG A 414 -28.04 -12.32 -42.08
N MET A 415 -27.13 -13.25 -42.37
CA MET A 415 -27.46 -14.62 -42.79
C MET A 415 -27.80 -15.50 -41.58
N ASP A 416 -27.05 -15.36 -40.49
CA ASP A 416 -27.24 -16.06 -39.23
C ASP A 416 -27.01 -15.09 -38.06
N SER A 417 -28.10 -14.60 -37.48
CA SER A 417 -28.04 -13.66 -36.35
C SER A 417 -27.46 -14.30 -35.07
N GLY A 418 -27.37 -15.63 -35.00
CA GLY A 418 -26.78 -16.39 -33.90
C GLY A 418 -25.27 -16.63 -34.03
N ASN A 419 -24.63 -16.21 -35.13
CA ASN A 419 -23.22 -16.51 -35.38
C ASN A 419 -22.27 -15.78 -34.40
N VAL A 420 -21.88 -16.47 -33.34
CA VAL A 420 -21.02 -15.96 -32.25
C VAL A 420 -19.66 -15.46 -32.77
N ASN A 421 -19.08 -16.14 -33.76
CA ASN A 421 -17.76 -15.79 -34.28
C ASN A 421 -17.80 -14.45 -35.02
N ALA A 422 -18.88 -14.16 -35.75
CA ALA A 422 -19.07 -12.87 -36.39
C ALA A 422 -19.27 -11.73 -35.38
N VAL A 423 -20.02 -11.97 -34.28
CA VAL A 423 -20.16 -11.00 -33.17
C VAL A 423 -18.80 -10.70 -32.53
N ARG A 424 -18.01 -11.75 -32.25
CA ARG A 424 -16.67 -11.60 -31.67
C ARG A 424 -15.70 -10.89 -32.61
N GLY A 425 -15.75 -11.19 -33.91
CA GLY A 425 -14.97 -10.51 -34.94
C GLY A 425 -15.24 -9.00 -34.97
N LEU A 426 -16.52 -8.59 -34.93
CA LEU A 426 -16.91 -7.18 -34.86
C LEU A 426 -16.51 -6.51 -33.54
N ALA A 427 -16.72 -7.18 -32.40
CA ALA A 427 -16.33 -6.66 -31.09
C ALA A 427 -14.82 -6.37 -31.00
N ASN A 428 -14.00 -7.27 -31.55
CA ASN A 428 -12.54 -7.09 -31.60
C ASN A 428 -12.13 -5.92 -32.52
N ILE A 429 -12.74 -5.80 -33.70
CA ILE A 429 -12.49 -4.67 -34.62
C ILE A 429 -12.84 -3.34 -33.95
N TYR A 430 -14.01 -3.26 -33.30
CA TYR A 430 -14.45 -2.03 -32.67
C TYR A 430 -13.61 -1.67 -31.45
N ARG A 431 -13.24 -2.64 -30.61
CA ARG A 431 -12.31 -2.42 -29.49
C ARG A 431 -10.96 -1.84 -29.96
N ALA A 432 -10.43 -2.35 -31.08
CA ALA A 432 -9.18 -1.86 -31.65
C ALA A 432 -9.30 -0.46 -32.29
N THR A 433 -10.52 -0.02 -32.64
CA THR A 433 -10.76 1.27 -33.29
C THR A 433 -11.06 2.38 -32.27
N SER A 434 -11.99 2.14 -31.34
CA SER A 434 -12.36 3.08 -30.27
C SER A 434 -13.19 2.34 -29.21
N PRO A 435 -12.90 2.55 -27.91
CA PRO A 435 -13.71 2.00 -26.81
C PRO A 435 -15.20 2.34 -26.92
N ASP A 436 -15.54 3.58 -27.31
CA ASP A 436 -16.93 4.04 -27.43
C ASP A 436 -17.70 3.30 -28.54
N LYS A 437 -17.00 3.01 -29.65
CA LYS A 437 -17.58 2.23 -30.76
C LYS A 437 -17.82 0.78 -30.34
N ALA A 438 -16.95 0.21 -29.52
CA ALA A 438 -17.14 -1.13 -28.98
C ALA A 438 -18.31 -1.19 -27.99
N GLU A 439 -18.43 -0.21 -27.11
CA GLU A 439 -19.49 -0.16 -26.10
C GLU A 439 -20.88 0.02 -26.72
N SER A 440 -21.02 0.94 -27.69
CA SER A 440 -22.28 1.12 -28.44
C SER A 440 -22.70 -0.14 -29.19
N PHE A 441 -21.74 -0.87 -29.78
CA PHE A 441 -22.01 -2.17 -30.38
C PHE A 441 -22.46 -3.21 -29.34
N ILE A 442 -21.74 -3.36 -28.22
CA ILE A 442 -22.07 -4.32 -27.15
C ILE A 442 -23.47 -4.06 -26.60
N GLN A 443 -23.85 -2.79 -26.42
CA GLN A 443 -25.19 -2.39 -25.96
C GLN A 443 -26.29 -2.74 -26.97
N SER A 444 -25.98 -2.78 -28.26
CA SER A 444 -26.94 -3.17 -29.32
C SER A 444 -27.19 -4.68 -29.41
N LEU A 445 -26.36 -5.51 -28.75
CA LEU A 445 -26.46 -6.97 -28.82
C LEU A 445 -27.58 -7.53 -27.94
N THR A 446 -28.17 -8.65 -28.37
CA THR A 446 -29.09 -9.44 -27.55
C THR A 446 -28.38 -10.09 -26.36
N ALA A 447 -29.12 -10.48 -25.33
CA ALA A 447 -28.55 -11.12 -24.12
C ALA A 447 -27.74 -12.41 -24.42
N SER A 448 -28.10 -13.15 -25.47
CA SER A 448 -27.37 -14.35 -25.91
C SER A 448 -26.04 -13.98 -26.58
N GLN A 449 -26.06 -13.00 -27.48
CA GLN A 449 -24.86 -12.50 -28.18
C GLN A 449 -23.88 -11.83 -27.22
N ARG A 450 -24.37 -11.04 -26.26
CA ARG A 450 -23.53 -10.38 -25.26
C ARG A 450 -22.79 -11.37 -24.36
N ARG A 451 -23.47 -12.44 -23.92
CA ARG A 451 -22.85 -13.56 -23.18
C ARG A 451 -21.67 -14.18 -23.94
N SER A 452 -21.71 -14.19 -25.27
CA SER A 452 -20.66 -14.78 -26.09
C SER A 452 -19.36 -13.94 -26.17
N ILE A 453 -19.39 -12.68 -25.70
CA ILE A 453 -18.25 -11.74 -25.67
C ILE A 453 -18.06 -11.08 -24.29
N GLU A 454 -18.54 -11.71 -23.23
CA GLU A 454 -18.47 -11.20 -21.84
C GLU A 454 -17.03 -10.94 -21.38
N ASP A 455 -16.06 -11.70 -21.90
CA ASP A 455 -14.63 -11.47 -21.67
C ASP A 455 -14.16 -10.12 -22.24
N ILE A 456 -14.64 -9.74 -23.43
CA ILE A 456 -14.29 -8.47 -24.08
C ILE A 456 -14.93 -7.30 -23.31
N GLU A 457 -16.19 -7.45 -22.90
CA GLU A 457 -16.92 -6.45 -22.12
C GLU A 457 -16.28 -6.20 -20.74
N ARG A 458 -15.90 -7.27 -20.04
CA ARG A 458 -15.18 -7.16 -18.75
C ARG A 458 -13.83 -6.47 -18.90
N GLY A 459 -13.08 -6.77 -19.97
CA GLY A 459 -11.81 -6.11 -20.27
C GLY A 459 -11.98 -4.60 -20.46
N LEU A 460 -12.91 -4.18 -21.31
CA LEU A 460 -13.23 -2.76 -21.52
C LEU A 460 -13.63 -2.04 -20.22
N THR A 461 -14.43 -2.70 -19.39
CA THR A 461 -14.85 -2.15 -18.09
C THR A 461 -13.66 -1.97 -17.15
N ASN A 462 -12.74 -2.95 -17.11
CA ASN A 462 -11.53 -2.88 -16.28
C ASN A 462 -10.59 -1.74 -16.74
N ASP A 463 -10.38 -1.58 -18.05
CA ASP A 463 -9.52 -0.53 -18.62
C ASP A 463 -10.03 0.87 -18.24
N ARG A 464 -11.35 1.11 -18.36
CA ARG A 464 -11.98 2.37 -17.95
C ARG A 464 -11.81 2.65 -16.46
N LEU A 465 -12.02 1.64 -15.62
CA LEU A 465 -11.83 1.77 -14.18
C LEU A 465 -10.34 2.01 -13.84
N SER A 466 -9.39 1.48 -14.61
CA SER A 466 -7.95 1.78 -14.44
C SER A 466 -7.69 3.27 -14.64
N GLN A 467 -8.15 3.83 -15.75
CA GLN A 467 -7.97 5.24 -16.08
C GLN A 467 -8.63 6.16 -15.02
N GLN A 468 -9.80 5.76 -14.52
CA GLN A 468 -10.47 6.48 -13.45
C GLN A 468 -9.66 6.44 -12.14
N ALA A 469 -9.13 5.28 -11.75
CA ALA A 469 -8.29 5.16 -10.55
C ALA A 469 -7.03 6.02 -10.67
N GLU A 470 -6.31 5.95 -11.80
CA GLU A 470 -5.09 6.74 -12.06
C GLU A 470 -5.35 8.26 -12.00
N THR A 471 -6.52 8.70 -12.49
CA THR A 471 -6.92 10.11 -12.41
C THR A 471 -7.12 10.54 -10.95
N LEU A 472 -7.75 9.71 -10.12
CA LEU A 472 -7.97 9.99 -8.69
C LEU A 472 -6.66 9.95 -7.89
N GLU A 473 -5.78 8.99 -8.21
CA GLU A 473 -4.42 8.87 -7.64
C GLU A 473 -3.62 10.17 -7.87
N SER A 474 -3.62 10.71 -9.10
CA SER A 474 -2.89 11.94 -9.43
C SER A 474 -3.45 13.21 -8.76
N GLN A 475 -4.71 13.18 -8.32
CA GLN A 475 -5.36 14.27 -7.58
C GLN A 475 -5.21 14.12 -6.06
N GLY A 476 -4.52 13.09 -5.57
CA GLY A 476 -4.39 12.79 -4.14
C GLY A 476 -5.66 12.27 -3.48
N GLN A 477 -6.67 11.85 -4.26
CA GLN A 477 -7.96 11.36 -3.78
C GLN A 477 -7.93 9.84 -3.50
N TRP A 478 -7.00 9.41 -2.64
CA TRP A 478 -6.66 8.00 -2.41
C TRP A 478 -7.82 7.10 -1.97
N ALA A 479 -8.74 7.61 -1.14
CA ALA A 479 -9.89 6.83 -0.69
C ALA A 479 -10.85 6.50 -1.85
N GLN A 480 -11.04 7.44 -2.78
CA GLN A 480 -11.89 7.22 -3.96
C GLN A 480 -11.20 6.32 -4.97
N ALA A 481 -9.88 6.47 -5.15
CA ALA A 481 -9.07 5.56 -5.95
C ALA A 481 -9.20 4.10 -5.44
N ALA A 482 -9.10 3.89 -4.13
CA ALA A 482 -9.29 2.59 -3.51
C ALA A 482 -10.69 2.00 -3.79
N ASP A 483 -11.76 2.79 -3.78
CA ASP A 483 -13.10 2.31 -4.15
C ASP A 483 -13.20 1.87 -5.61
N VAL A 484 -12.50 2.55 -6.52
CA VAL A 484 -12.40 2.14 -7.92
C VAL A 484 -11.59 0.85 -8.05
N GLN A 485 -10.45 0.74 -7.35
CA GLN A 485 -9.66 -0.50 -7.36
C GLN A 485 -10.43 -1.69 -6.75
N ARG A 486 -11.29 -1.48 -5.74
CA ARG A 486 -12.20 -2.54 -5.22
C ARG A 486 -13.15 -3.05 -6.31
N LYS A 487 -13.71 -2.17 -7.14
CA LYS A 487 -14.55 -2.55 -8.28
C LYS A 487 -13.76 -3.35 -9.32
N ARG A 488 -12.52 -2.94 -9.59
CA ARG A 488 -11.62 -3.68 -10.50
C ARG A 488 -11.26 -5.06 -9.96
N LEU A 489 -10.95 -5.16 -8.67
CA LEU A 489 -10.67 -6.44 -8.03
C LEU A 489 -11.91 -7.36 -8.02
N ALA A 490 -13.12 -6.81 -7.97
CA ALA A 490 -14.34 -7.60 -8.14
C ALA A 490 -14.50 -8.18 -9.56
N LEU A 491 -13.93 -7.54 -10.59
CA LEU A 491 -13.91 -8.05 -11.97
C LEU A 491 -12.84 -9.14 -12.17
N ASP A 492 -11.70 -9.03 -11.47
CA ASP A 492 -10.62 -10.02 -11.47
C ASP A 492 -10.08 -10.27 -10.04
N PRO A 493 -10.77 -11.11 -9.25
CA PRO A 493 -10.43 -11.34 -7.83
C PRO A 493 -9.05 -11.96 -7.58
N GLY A 494 -8.38 -12.48 -8.62
CA GLY A 494 -7.07 -13.11 -8.53
C GLY A 494 -5.90 -12.21 -8.92
N SER A 495 -6.16 -10.96 -9.32
CA SER A 495 -5.13 -10.06 -9.84
C SER A 495 -4.16 -9.59 -8.77
N VAL A 496 -2.89 -9.95 -8.92
CA VAL A 496 -1.79 -9.52 -8.02
C VAL A 496 -1.63 -8.00 -8.07
N TRP A 497 -1.58 -7.43 -9.26
CA TRP A 497 -1.28 -6.01 -9.45
C TRP A 497 -2.45 -5.08 -9.06
N ILE A 498 -3.70 -5.48 -9.28
CA ILE A 498 -4.86 -4.72 -8.77
C ILE A 498 -4.88 -4.76 -7.23
N THR A 499 -4.54 -5.91 -6.64
CA THR A 499 -4.45 -6.04 -5.18
C THR A 499 -3.35 -5.15 -4.59
N TYR A 500 -2.18 -5.11 -5.23
CA TYR A 500 -1.07 -4.22 -4.86
C TYR A 500 -1.44 -2.74 -4.97
N ARG A 501 -2.10 -2.33 -6.07
CA ARG A 501 -2.59 -0.96 -6.28
C ARG A 501 -3.60 -0.57 -5.21
N LEU A 502 -4.62 -1.41 -4.97
CA LEU A 502 -5.60 -1.21 -3.92
C LEU A 502 -4.95 -1.07 -2.52
N ALA A 503 -4.00 -1.95 -2.18
CA ALA A 503 -3.29 -1.86 -0.91
C ALA A 503 -2.50 -0.55 -0.78
N SER A 504 -1.89 -0.08 -1.87
CA SER A 504 -1.17 1.19 -1.92
C SER A 504 -2.10 2.38 -1.70
N ASP A 505 -3.23 2.43 -2.40
CA ASP A 505 -4.24 3.50 -2.27
C ASP A 505 -4.85 3.53 -0.86
N LEU A 506 -5.21 2.38 -0.31
CA LEU A 506 -5.73 2.26 1.06
C LEU A 506 -4.74 2.80 2.09
N ARG A 507 -3.44 2.53 1.89
CA ARG A 507 -2.41 3.00 2.80
C ARG A 507 -2.23 4.52 2.72
N GLN A 508 -2.22 5.10 1.53
CA GLN A 508 -2.16 6.55 1.34
C GLN A 508 -3.42 7.26 1.89
N ALA A 509 -4.57 6.58 1.86
CA ALA A 509 -5.79 7.01 2.53
C ALA A 509 -5.77 6.84 4.06
N GLY A 510 -4.68 6.34 4.66
CA GLY A 510 -4.52 6.12 6.10
C GLY A 510 -5.07 4.78 6.61
N GLN A 511 -5.66 3.93 5.76
CA GLN A 511 -6.28 2.64 6.11
C GLN A 511 -5.28 1.49 6.12
N ARG A 512 -4.20 1.61 6.92
CA ARG A 512 -3.06 0.68 6.94
C ARG A 512 -3.43 -0.77 7.23
N GLY A 513 -4.32 -0.99 8.21
CA GLY A 513 -4.71 -2.34 8.63
C GLY A 513 -5.43 -3.14 7.54
N GLU A 514 -6.25 -2.47 6.71
CA GLU A 514 -6.94 -3.12 5.60
C GLU A 514 -5.95 -3.46 4.47
N ALA A 515 -5.04 -2.53 4.15
CA ALA A 515 -3.99 -2.74 3.15
C ALA A 515 -3.08 -3.93 3.49
N ASP A 516 -2.61 -4.01 4.75
CA ASP A 516 -1.75 -5.10 5.21
C ASP A 516 -2.50 -6.46 5.16
N SER A 517 -3.76 -6.47 5.60
CA SER A 517 -4.62 -7.67 5.55
C SER A 517 -4.91 -8.13 4.13
N LEU A 518 -5.00 -7.20 3.18
CA LEU A 518 -5.22 -7.49 1.77
C LEU A 518 -3.99 -8.18 1.16
N MET A 519 -2.78 -7.63 1.37
CA MET A 519 -1.54 -8.22 0.85
C MET A 519 -1.19 -9.55 1.52
N SER A 520 -1.45 -9.70 2.82
CA SER A 520 -1.26 -10.97 3.52
C SER A 520 -2.20 -12.07 2.99
N ARG A 521 -3.47 -11.73 2.69
CA ARG A 521 -4.40 -12.67 2.05
C ARG A 521 -3.93 -13.07 0.66
N LEU A 522 -3.43 -12.13 -0.14
CA LEU A 522 -2.85 -12.42 -1.46
C LEU A 522 -1.69 -13.42 -1.36
N ALA A 523 -0.79 -13.22 -0.40
CA ALA A 523 0.34 -14.14 -0.15
C ALA A 523 -0.12 -15.55 0.23
N THR A 524 -1.20 -15.65 0.99
CA THR A 524 -1.77 -16.94 1.42
C THR A 524 -2.50 -17.65 0.28
N GLN A 525 -3.15 -16.90 -0.61
CA GLN A 525 -3.90 -17.44 -1.74
C GLN A 525 -2.99 -17.92 -2.89
N LYS A 526 -1.84 -17.26 -3.09
CA LYS A 526 -0.88 -17.57 -4.16
C LYS A 526 0.53 -17.87 -3.63
N PRO A 527 0.71 -18.92 -2.80
CA PRO A 527 2.02 -19.28 -2.28
C PRO A 527 2.92 -19.75 -3.45
N GLY A 528 4.09 -19.12 -3.60
CA GLY A 528 5.06 -19.46 -4.65
C GLY A 528 4.85 -18.77 -6.01
N ASP A 529 3.92 -17.83 -6.12
CA ASP A 529 3.75 -16.99 -7.31
C ASP A 529 4.78 -15.84 -7.30
N ALA A 530 5.63 -15.77 -8.33
CA ALA A 530 6.70 -14.77 -8.39
C ALA A 530 6.17 -13.33 -8.51
N GLU A 531 5.03 -13.10 -9.17
CA GLU A 531 4.44 -11.76 -9.25
C GLU A 531 3.94 -11.32 -7.88
N GLN A 532 3.29 -12.22 -7.14
CA GLN A 532 2.84 -11.95 -5.78
C GLN A 532 4.01 -11.61 -4.86
N VAL A 533 5.06 -12.43 -4.89
CA VAL A 533 6.25 -12.24 -4.04
C VAL A 533 6.88 -10.89 -4.33
N TYR A 534 7.01 -10.54 -5.61
CA TYR A 534 7.52 -9.23 -6.02
C TYR A 534 6.61 -8.08 -5.58
N ALA A 535 5.31 -8.16 -5.85
CA ALA A 535 4.36 -7.10 -5.52
C ALA A 535 4.24 -6.87 -4.01
N TYR A 536 4.26 -7.93 -3.20
CA TYR A 536 4.27 -7.78 -1.73
C TYR A 536 5.63 -7.28 -1.23
N GLY A 537 6.73 -7.71 -1.84
CA GLY A 537 8.06 -7.13 -1.61
C GLY A 537 8.10 -5.62 -1.88
N LEU A 538 7.52 -5.16 -3.00
CA LEU A 538 7.39 -3.75 -3.35
C LEU A 538 6.54 -2.99 -2.32
N TYR A 539 5.40 -3.55 -1.93
CA TYR A 539 4.54 -2.96 -0.91
C TYR A 539 5.30 -2.79 0.41
N LEU A 540 5.95 -3.84 0.91
CA LEU A 540 6.74 -3.78 2.15
C LEU A 540 7.92 -2.80 2.03
N SER A 541 8.62 -2.78 0.90
CA SER A 541 9.74 -1.87 0.64
C SER A 541 9.29 -0.40 0.60
N GLY A 542 8.23 -0.07 -0.14
CA GLY A 542 7.67 1.29 -0.20
C GLY A 542 7.13 1.80 1.14
N ASN A 543 7.02 0.89 2.11
CA ASN A 543 6.48 1.13 3.44
C ASN A 543 7.56 1.18 4.54
N ASN A 544 8.84 1.30 4.15
CA ASN A 544 10.02 1.29 5.02
C ASN A 544 10.16 0.01 5.87
N GLN A 545 9.62 -1.12 5.39
CA GLN A 545 9.73 -2.43 6.04
C GLN A 545 10.73 -3.31 5.28
N GLU A 546 11.95 -2.80 5.06
CA GLU A 546 12.95 -3.43 4.20
C GLU A 546 13.32 -4.86 4.61
N ARG A 547 13.50 -5.12 5.91
CA ARG A 547 13.75 -6.47 6.43
C ARG A 547 12.58 -7.42 6.19
N ALA A 548 11.35 -6.94 6.37
CA ALA A 548 10.16 -7.75 6.09
C ALA A 548 10.05 -8.04 4.59
N ALA A 549 10.36 -7.06 3.74
CA ALA A 549 10.42 -7.24 2.30
C ALA A 549 11.45 -8.31 1.91
N LEU A 550 12.69 -8.23 2.40
CA LEU A 550 13.72 -9.24 2.15
C LEU A 550 13.31 -10.63 2.64
N ASN A 551 12.75 -10.74 3.84
CA ASN A 551 12.26 -12.00 4.36
C ASN A 551 11.13 -12.57 3.47
N HIS A 552 10.23 -11.72 2.99
CA HIS A 552 9.15 -12.12 2.09
C HIS A 552 9.67 -12.57 0.73
N LEU A 553 10.63 -11.85 0.13
CA LEU A 553 11.28 -12.26 -1.13
C LEU A 553 11.94 -13.64 -1.00
N ASN A 554 12.56 -13.94 0.14
CA ASN A 554 13.19 -15.22 0.44
C ASN A 554 12.19 -16.37 0.71
N THR A 555 10.88 -16.12 0.75
CA THR A 555 9.87 -17.19 0.77
C THR A 555 9.81 -17.94 -0.56
N LEU A 556 10.28 -17.30 -1.64
CA LEU A 556 10.44 -17.91 -2.95
C LEU A 556 11.88 -18.41 -3.12
N PRO A 557 12.10 -19.67 -3.53
CA PRO A 557 13.44 -20.17 -3.84
C PRO A 557 14.15 -19.30 -4.87
N LYS A 558 15.45 -19.00 -4.66
CA LYS A 558 16.23 -18.12 -5.57
C LYS A 558 16.21 -18.55 -7.04
N ALA A 559 16.09 -19.86 -7.32
CA ALA A 559 15.99 -20.38 -8.68
C ALA A 559 14.70 -19.94 -9.41
N GLN A 560 13.70 -19.44 -8.69
CA GLN A 560 12.42 -18.96 -9.21
C GLN A 560 12.34 -17.43 -9.23
N TRP A 561 13.41 -16.72 -8.83
CA TRP A 561 13.45 -15.27 -8.88
C TRP A 561 13.54 -14.80 -10.34
N ASN A 562 12.71 -13.83 -10.69
CA ASN A 562 12.87 -13.07 -11.93
C ASN A 562 13.81 -11.87 -11.70
N SER A 563 14.18 -11.17 -12.78
CA SER A 563 15.07 -10.01 -12.73
C SER A 563 14.62 -8.94 -11.74
N ASN A 564 13.31 -8.70 -11.64
CA ASN A 564 12.75 -7.66 -10.79
C ASN A 564 12.87 -8.01 -9.29
N ILE A 565 12.64 -9.27 -8.93
CA ILE A 565 12.87 -9.75 -7.55
C ILE A 565 14.34 -9.64 -7.18
N GLN A 566 15.22 -10.01 -8.10
CA GLN A 566 16.66 -9.96 -7.87
C GLN A 566 17.15 -8.52 -7.68
N GLU A 567 16.73 -7.59 -8.54
CA GLU A 567 17.06 -6.16 -8.42
C GLU A 567 16.56 -5.55 -7.10
N LEU A 568 15.31 -5.85 -6.72
CA LEU A 568 14.76 -5.39 -5.45
C LEU A 568 15.53 -5.98 -4.25
N ALA A 569 15.86 -7.27 -4.29
CA ALA A 569 16.62 -7.92 -3.23
C ALA A 569 18.03 -7.34 -3.08
N ASP A 570 18.74 -7.12 -4.21
CA ASP A 570 20.08 -6.53 -4.22
C ASP A 570 20.07 -5.11 -3.64
N ARG A 571 19.08 -4.29 -4.02
CA ARG A 571 18.89 -2.94 -3.46
C ARG A 571 18.64 -2.97 -1.95
N LEU A 572 17.73 -3.83 -1.49
CA LEU A 572 17.38 -3.94 -0.07
C LEU A 572 18.55 -4.48 0.76
N GLN A 573 19.32 -5.44 0.24
CA GLN A 573 20.53 -5.95 0.92
C GLN A 573 21.60 -4.86 1.04
N SER A 574 21.81 -4.07 -0.03
CA SER A 574 22.72 -2.93 -0.01
C SER A 574 22.28 -1.87 1.01
N ASN A 575 20.98 -1.56 1.11
CA ASN A 575 20.46 -0.65 2.12
C ASN A 575 20.71 -1.17 3.54
N GLN A 576 20.43 -2.45 3.80
CA GLN A 576 20.62 -3.07 5.12
C GLN A 576 22.10 -3.08 5.53
N LEU A 577 23.02 -3.30 4.60
CA LEU A 577 24.46 -3.21 4.83
C LEU A 577 24.85 -1.79 5.23
N LEU A 578 24.43 -0.78 4.45
CA LEU A 578 24.73 0.63 4.72
C LEU A 578 24.12 1.09 6.05
N GLU A 579 22.90 0.67 6.38
CA GLU A 579 22.27 0.95 7.68
C GLU A 579 23.07 0.34 8.85
N SER A 580 23.63 -0.85 8.66
CA SER A 580 24.48 -1.49 9.67
C SER A 580 25.82 -0.76 9.82
N ALA A 581 26.42 -0.33 8.71
CA ALA A 581 27.65 0.44 8.71
C ALA A 581 27.45 1.84 9.32
N ASN A 582 26.37 2.55 8.96
CA ASN A 582 25.99 3.83 9.57
C ASN A 582 25.79 3.69 11.08
N ARG A 583 25.09 2.65 11.56
CA ARG A 583 24.95 2.41 13.01
C ARG A 583 26.28 2.20 13.72
N LEU A 584 27.21 1.47 13.12
CA LEU A 584 28.56 1.32 13.67
C LEU A 584 29.27 2.67 13.76
N ARG A 585 29.19 3.48 12.69
CA ARG A 585 29.75 4.83 12.66
C ARG A 585 29.13 5.75 13.72
N ASP A 586 27.80 5.80 13.81
CA ASP A 586 27.05 6.60 14.79
C ASP A 586 27.36 6.18 16.24
N SER A 587 27.76 4.93 16.45
CA SER A 587 28.19 4.41 17.76
C SER A 587 29.67 4.68 18.09
N GLY A 588 30.39 5.43 17.26
CA GLY A 588 31.81 5.75 17.44
C GLY A 588 32.79 4.69 16.90
N HIS A 589 32.32 3.68 16.17
CA HIS A 589 33.13 2.59 15.62
C HIS A 589 33.31 2.73 14.09
N GLU A 590 33.67 3.92 13.61
CA GLU A 590 33.76 4.22 12.17
C GLU A 590 34.76 3.31 11.43
N ASP A 591 35.91 2.98 12.03
CA ASP A 591 36.89 2.08 11.41
C ASP A 591 36.30 0.69 11.12
N GLN A 592 35.43 0.19 12.01
CA GLN A 592 34.73 -1.08 11.82
C GLN A 592 33.67 -0.97 10.72
N ALA A 593 32.99 0.18 10.64
CA ALA A 593 32.04 0.47 9.57
C ALA A 593 32.72 0.52 8.21
N ILE A 594 33.86 1.22 8.09
CA ILE A 594 34.66 1.30 6.87
C ILE A 594 35.15 -0.10 6.48
N ALA A 595 35.67 -0.88 7.43
CA ALA A 595 36.11 -2.25 7.18
C ALA A 595 34.96 -3.15 6.68
N LEU A 596 33.75 -2.99 7.25
CA LEU A 596 32.55 -3.72 6.82
C LEU A 596 32.18 -3.43 5.36
N LEU A 597 32.26 -2.16 4.94
CA LEU A 597 31.98 -1.74 3.57
C LEU A 597 33.09 -2.16 2.60
N ALA A 598 34.36 -2.06 3.03
CA ALA A 598 35.53 -2.42 2.22
C ALA A 598 35.66 -3.92 1.93
N GLN A 599 35.05 -4.78 2.76
CA GLN A 599 35.00 -6.24 2.53
C GLN A 599 34.01 -6.66 1.44
N GLN A 600 33.16 -5.75 0.98
CA GLN A 600 32.19 -6.05 -0.08
C GLN A 600 32.83 -5.96 -1.47
N PRO A 601 32.22 -6.60 -2.49
CA PRO A 601 32.63 -6.39 -3.87
C PRO A 601 32.62 -4.91 -4.26
N ALA A 602 33.53 -4.54 -5.17
CA ALA A 602 33.67 -3.17 -5.65
C ALA A 602 32.32 -2.62 -6.14
N SER A 603 31.87 -1.51 -5.56
CA SER A 603 30.55 -0.92 -5.81
C SER A 603 30.65 0.59 -5.80
N THR A 604 30.10 1.22 -6.84
CA THR A 604 30.05 2.69 -6.97
C THR A 604 29.34 3.33 -5.78
N ARG A 605 28.22 2.77 -5.32
CA ARG A 605 27.49 3.27 -4.16
C ARG A 605 28.32 3.23 -2.87
N LEU A 606 29.08 2.16 -2.66
CA LEU A 606 29.90 2.01 -1.46
C LEU A 606 31.10 2.95 -1.47
N ASP A 607 31.79 3.07 -2.61
CA ASP A 607 32.91 4.01 -2.74
C ASP A 607 32.45 5.47 -2.61
N LEU A 608 31.29 5.85 -3.17
CA LEU A 608 30.72 7.19 -2.95
C LEU A 608 30.40 7.43 -1.47
N THR A 609 29.83 6.44 -0.77
CA THR A 609 29.55 6.55 0.67
C THR A 609 30.84 6.72 1.48
N LEU A 610 31.88 5.94 1.17
CA LEU A 610 33.19 6.04 1.82
C LEU A 610 33.88 7.38 1.53
N ALA A 611 33.70 7.91 0.31
CA ALA A 611 34.18 9.23 -0.06
C ALA A 611 33.51 10.33 0.76
N ASP A 612 32.18 10.29 0.90
CA ASP A 612 31.42 11.25 1.70
C ASP A 612 31.81 11.17 3.19
N TRP A 613 32.03 9.97 3.74
CA TRP A 613 32.50 9.80 5.12
C TRP A 613 33.91 10.36 5.30
N ALA A 614 34.81 10.12 4.36
CA ALA A 614 36.16 10.67 4.36
C ALA A 614 36.15 12.20 4.31
N GLN A 615 35.30 12.79 3.46
CA GLN A 615 35.12 14.24 3.38
C GLN A 615 34.58 14.82 4.69
N GLN A 616 33.57 14.18 5.30
CA GLN A 616 32.99 14.63 6.58
C GLN A 616 33.99 14.66 7.73
N ARG A 617 35.00 13.77 7.73
CA ARG A 617 36.09 13.78 8.73
C ARG A 617 37.31 14.63 8.33
N GLY A 618 37.26 15.32 7.18
CA GLY A 618 38.36 16.12 6.66
C GLY A 618 39.53 15.34 6.05
N ASP A 619 39.34 14.04 5.78
CA ASP A 619 40.33 13.17 5.15
C ASP A 619 40.24 13.27 3.62
N THR A 620 40.77 14.38 3.09
CA THR A 620 40.65 14.72 1.67
C THR A 620 41.38 13.74 0.76
N ALA A 621 42.49 13.17 1.23
CA ALA A 621 43.27 12.17 0.50
C ALA A 621 42.43 10.90 0.23
N SER A 622 41.80 10.34 1.28
CA SER A 622 40.95 9.15 1.11
C SER A 622 39.71 9.46 0.28
N ALA A 623 39.06 10.61 0.50
CA ALA A 623 37.89 11.03 -0.28
C ALA A 623 38.21 11.10 -1.78
N GLN A 624 39.34 11.73 -2.13
CA GLN A 624 39.83 11.79 -3.50
C GLN A 624 40.08 10.39 -4.08
N GLU A 625 40.70 9.49 -3.32
CA GLU A 625 40.96 8.12 -3.78
C GLU A 625 39.66 7.37 -4.10
N TYR A 626 38.66 7.45 -3.21
CA TYR A 626 37.37 6.80 -3.41
C TYR A 626 36.62 7.35 -4.62
N TYR A 627 36.57 8.68 -4.81
CA TYR A 627 35.98 9.27 -6.02
C TYR A 627 36.75 8.85 -7.29
N GLN A 628 38.08 8.77 -7.26
CA GLN A 628 38.87 8.28 -8.39
C GLN A 628 38.60 6.79 -8.71
N ARG A 629 38.35 5.94 -7.70
CA ARG A 629 37.94 4.54 -7.92
C ARG A 629 36.61 4.46 -8.65
N VAL A 630 35.65 5.33 -8.31
CA VAL A 630 34.37 5.45 -9.04
C VAL A 630 34.64 5.87 -10.48
N LEU A 631 35.39 6.95 -10.71
CA LEU A 631 35.66 7.46 -12.07
C LEU A 631 36.49 6.50 -12.93
N LYS A 632 37.27 5.60 -12.34
CA LYS A 632 37.97 4.54 -13.08
C LYS A 632 36.99 3.50 -13.64
N ARG A 633 35.88 3.23 -12.95
CA ARG A 633 34.81 2.32 -13.42
C ARG A 633 33.81 3.05 -14.32
N GLU A 634 33.46 4.28 -13.94
CA GLU A 634 32.43 5.10 -14.57
C GLU A 634 32.98 6.52 -14.83
N PRO A 635 33.69 6.76 -15.95
CA PRO A 635 34.36 8.04 -16.21
C PRO A 635 33.44 9.27 -16.31
N ALA A 636 32.14 9.05 -16.50
CA ALA A 636 31.10 10.08 -16.60
C ALA A 636 30.13 10.08 -15.41
N ASN A 637 30.53 9.53 -14.26
CA ASN A 637 29.70 9.53 -13.06
C ASN A 637 29.63 10.94 -12.45
N ASP A 638 28.46 11.58 -12.54
CA ASP A 638 28.24 12.96 -12.09
C ASP A 638 28.51 13.15 -10.59
N ASP A 639 28.17 12.18 -9.74
CA ASP A 639 28.35 12.29 -8.28
C ASP A 639 29.84 12.29 -7.89
N ALA A 640 30.66 11.49 -8.56
CA ALA A 640 32.11 11.46 -8.31
C ALA A 640 32.83 12.67 -8.91
N LEU A 641 32.38 13.18 -10.07
CA LEU A 641 32.90 14.42 -10.64
C LEU A 641 32.57 15.64 -9.77
N LEU A 642 31.32 15.73 -9.28
CA LEU A 642 30.90 16.78 -8.36
C LEU A 642 31.58 16.65 -6.99
N GLY A 643 31.68 15.45 -6.43
CA GLY A 643 32.38 15.23 -5.15
C GLY A 643 33.84 15.67 -5.20
N LEU A 644 34.55 15.38 -6.29
CA LEU A 644 35.91 15.93 -6.49
C LEU A 644 35.92 17.45 -6.67
N ALA A 645 34.93 18.02 -7.36
CA ALA A 645 34.85 19.46 -7.52
C ALA A 645 34.59 20.18 -6.18
N GLU A 646 33.70 19.64 -5.35
CA GLU A 646 33.42 20.08 -3.98
C GLU A 646 34.69 20.00 -3.13
N LEU A 647 35.41 18.87 -3.19
CA LEU A 647 36.67 18.67 -2.47
C LEU A 647 37.73 19.71 -2.86
N TYR A 648 37.96 19.90 -4.17
CA TYR A 648 38.94 20.88 -4.66
C TYR A 648 38.52 22.33 -4.35
N ALA A 649 37.23 22.63 -4.35
CA ALA A 649 36.73 23.95 -3.96
C ALA A 649 36.97 24.21 -2.46
N ALA A 650 36.76 23.20 -1.62
CA ALA A 650 37.04 23.28 -0.18
C ALA A 650 38.55 23.40 0.13
N ASP A 651 39.40 22.70 -0.61
CA ASP A 651 40.87 22.76 -0.48
C ASP A 651 41.50 24.05 -1.05
N GLY A 652 40.69 25.00 -1.54
CA GLY A 652 41.19 26.25 -2.11
C GLY A 652 41.87 26.08 -3.48
N ASN A 653 41.53 25.03 -4.22
CA ASN A 653 42.04 24.76 -5.58
C ASN A 653 40.94 24.97 -6.66
N PRO A 654 40.60 26.23 -6.99
CA PRO A 654 39.49 26.53 -7.88
C PRO A 654 39.72 26.06 -9.33
N LEU A 655 40.99 25.94 -9.76
CA LEU A 655 41.31 25.45 -11.10
C LEU A 655 40.99 23.96 -11.24
N ALA A 656 41.38 23.14 -10.26
CA ALA A 656 41.05 21.72 -10.26
C ALA A 656 39.54 21.48 -10.15
N ALA A 657 38.84 22.26 -9.31
CA ALA A 657 37.39 22.20 -9.19
C ALA A 657 36.69 22.49 -10.53
N ARG A 658 37.04 23.62 -11.19
CA ARG A 658 36.49 23.98 -12.51
C ARG A 658 36.80 22.93 -13.58
N ALA A 659 37.97 22.30 -13.53
CA ALA A 659 38.35 21.24 -14.46
C ALA A 659 37.50 19.97 -14.30
N GLN A 660 37.03 19.64 -13.09
CA GLN A 660 36.08 18.54 -12.90
C GLN A 660 34.67 18.93 -13.34
N LEU A 661 34.21 20.15 -12.99
CA LEU A 661 32.90 20.64 -13.42
C LEU A 661 32.76 20.66 -14.94
N ALA A 662 33.82 20.98 -15.68
CA ALA A 662 33.82 20.97 -17.16
C ALA A 662 33.62 19.57 -17.77
N LYS A 663 33.78 18.49 -17.00
CA LYS A 663 33.54 17.12 -17.45
C LYS A 663 32.10 16.65 -17.25
N LEU A 664 31.30 17.39 -16.49
CA LEU A 664 29.88 17.10 -16.33
C LEU A 664 29.18 17.25 -17.68
N SER A 665 28.50 16.20 -18.13
CA SER A 665 27.88 16.17 -19.46
C SER A 665 26.49 16.80 -19.41
N THR A 666 26.24 17.83 -20.22
CA THR A 666 24.87 18.35 -20.46
C THR A 666 24.29 17.65 -21.69
N SER A 667 23.88 16.39 -21.57
CA SER A 667 23.23 15.68 -22.68
C SER A 667 21.76 16.10 -22.80
N PRO A 668 21.27 16.58 -23.96
CA PRO A 668 19.86 16.93 -24.16
C PRO A 668 18.89 15.75 -23.99
N THR A 669 19.40 14.52 -24.07
CA THR A 669 18.60 13.28 -23.97
C THR A 669 18.48 12.73 -22.55
N GLN A 670 19.28 13.23 -21.59
CA GLN A 670 19.19 12.90 -20.17
C GLN A 670 19.45 14.17 -19.35
N PRO A 671 18.40 14.95 -19.01
CA PRO A 671 18.56 16.10 -18.14
C PRO A 671 19.11 15.68 -16.77
N GLN A 672 20.05 16.46 -16.24
CA GLN A 672 20.64 16.23 -14.93
C GLN A 672 19.57 16.26 -13.82
N SER A 673 19.78 15.48 -12.76
CA SER A 673 18.88 15.50 -11.60
C SER A 673 18.90 16.87 -10.91
N ILE A 674 17.79 17.23 -10.25
CA ILE A 674 17.70 18.49 -9.51
C ILE A 674 18.71 18.55 -8.35
N ASN A 675 19.02 17.39 -7.73
CA ASN A 675 20.10 17.26 -6.74
C ASN A 675 21.50 17.54 -7.33
N THR A 676 21.80 17.03 -8.52
CA THR A 676 23.06 17.31 -9.26
C THR A 676 23.19 18.82 -9.53
N GLN A 677 22.11 19.45 -9.98
CA GLN A 677 22.06 20.89 -10.24
C GLN A 677 22.24 21.71 -8.95
N ARG A 678 21.61 21.31 -7.85
CA ARG A 678 21.81 21.93 -6.52
C ARG A 678 23.28 21.93 -6.10
N ARG A 679 23.92 20.75 -6.15
CA ARG A 679 25.34 20.59 -5.81
C ARG A 679 26.24 21.43 -6.71
N LEU A 680 25.97 21.45 -8.02
CA LEU A 680 26.68 22.29 -8.97
C LEU A 680 26.58 23.78 -8.61
N ALA A 681 25.38 24.27 -8.26
CA ALA A 681 25.17 25.65 -7.85
C ALA A 681 25.97 26.01 -6.58
N LEU A 682 25.99 25.11 -5.59
CA LEU A 682 26.76 25.29 -4.37
C LEU A 682 28.27 25.39 -4.63
N VAL A 683 28.82 24.50 -5.45
CA VAL A 683 30.24 24.55 -5.84
C VAL A 683 30.55 25.83 -6.62
N GLN A 684 29.68 26.23 -7.55
CA GLN A 684 29.85 27.48 -8.28
C GLN A 684 29.85 28.70 -7.37
N ALA A 685 28.94 28.75 -6.39
CA ALA A 685 28.91 29.79 -5.37
C ALA A 685 30.21 29.82 -4.56
N GLN A 686 30.71 28.66 -4.12
CA GLN A 686 31.97 28.53 -3.39
C GLN A 686 33.20 28.98 -4.21
N LEU A 687 33.16 28.79 -5.53
CA LEU A 687 34.19 29.25 -6.47
C LEU A 687 34.05 30.75 -6.85
N GLY A 688 33.09 31.46 -6.26
CA GLY A 688 32.81 32.88 -6.49
C GLY A 688 32.00 33.19 -7.75
N ASP A 689 31.46 32.19 -8.45
CA ASP A 689 30.57 32.38 -9.61
C ASP A 689 29.10 32.41 -9.17
N THR A 690 28.74 33.48 -8.45
CA THR A 690 27.39 33.69 -7.91
C THR A 690 26.34 33.80 -9.01
N ALA A 691 26.68 34.39 -10.16
CA ALA A 691 25.76 34.54 -11.28
C ALA A 691 25.34 33.19 -11.89
N SER A 692 26.26 32.21 -11.94
CA SER A 692 25.90 30.86 -12.38
C SER A 692 25.10 30.10 -11.35
N ALA A 693 25.46 30.20 -10.06
CA ALA A 693 24.69 29.61 -8.97
C ALA A 693 23.26 30.15 -8.93
N GLU A 694 23.08 31.46 -9.05
CA GLU A 694 21.77 32.13 -9.08
C GLU A 694 20.92 31.67 -10.27
N ARG A 695 21.52 31.53 -11.46
CA ARG A 695 20.83 31.01 -12.64
C ARG A 695 20.35 29.58 -12.44
N ILE A 696 21.16 28.73 -11.81
CA ILE A 696 20.77 27.35 -11.54
C ILE A 696 19.67 27.31 -10.49
N PHE A 697 19.83 27.98 -9.34
CA PHE A 697 18.81 28.06 -8.29
C PHE A 697 17.48 28.64 -8.82
N GLY A 698 17.52 29.67 -9.65
CA GLY A 698 16.34 30.25 -10.30
C GLY A 698 15.60 29.27 -11.23
N ALA A 699 16.29 28.26 -11.78
CA ALA A 699 15.67 27.19 -12.56
C ALA A 699 15.11 26.07 -11.67
N ILE A 700 15.84 25.66 -10.63
CA ILE A 700 15.49 24.49 -9.82
C ILE A 700 14.53 24.78 -8.67
N VAL A 701 14.48 26.01 -8.13
CA VAL A 701 13.54 26.36 -7.05
C VAL A 701 12.07 26.19 -7.49
N PRO A 702 11.62 26.74 -8.63
CA PRO A 702 10.24 26.51 -9.11
C PRO A 702 9.94 25.03 -9.37
N GLN A 703 10.93 24.28 -9.86
CA GLN A 703 10.81 22.84 -10.08
C GLN A 703 10.63 22.10 -8.75
N ALA A 704 11.44 22.41 -7.74
CA ALA A 704 11.34 21.83 -6.40
C ALA A 704 10.00 22.14 -5.71
N THR A 705 9.50 23.38 -5.85
CA THR A 705 8.20 23.81 -5.28
C THR A 705 7.01 23.12 -5.94
N SER A 706 7.09 22.80 -7.25
CA SER A 706 6.01 22.11 -7.97
C SER A 706 5.96 20.59 -7.75
N GLN A 707 7.04 20.00 -7.22
CA GLN A 707 7.10 18.57 -6.90
C GLN A 707 6.41 18.28 -5.56
N PRO A 708 5.86 17.06 -5.37
CA PRO A 708 5.38 16.63 -4.06
C PRO A 708 6.47 16.77 -2.98
N PRO A 709 6.10 17.06 -1.71
CA PRO A 709 7.06 17.16 -0.61
C PRO A 709 8.00 15.95 -0.53
N SER A 710 9.30 16.22 -0.58
CA SER A 710 10.34 15.19 -0.57
C SER A 710 11.63 15.74 0.04
N MET A 711 12.52 14.85 0.46
CA MET A 711 13.84 15.22 0.94
C MET A 711 14.65 15.99 -0.11
N GLU A 712 14.51 15.61 -1.39
CA GLU A 712 15.24 16.25 -2.49
C GLU A 712 14.79 17.69 -2.71
N SER A 713 13.48 17.94 -2.78
CA SER A 713 12.93 19.30 -2.92
C SER A 713 13.24 20.19 -1.70
N ALA A 714 13.17 19.63 -0.49
CA ALA A 714 13.51 20.34 0.74
C ALA A 714 14.98 20.77 0.80
N LEU A 715 15.92 19.91 0.36
CA LEU A 715 17.34 20.27 0.31
C LEU A 715 17.62 21.39 -0.69
N VAL A 716 16.99 21.34 -1.88
CA VAL A 716 17.09 22.42 -2.88
C VAL A 716 16.66 23.74 -2.29
N LEU A 717 15.49 23.78 -1.65
CA LEU A 717 14.93 25.02 -1.08
C LEU A 717 15.76 25.53 0.10
N ARG A 718 16.21 24.65 1.00
CA ARG A 718 17.10 25.05 2.10
C ARG A 718 18.40 25.67 1.60
N ASP A 719 19.06 24.99 0.66
CA ASP A 719 20.37 25.45 0.15
C ASP A 719 20.22 26.71 -0.72
N ALA A 720 19.10 26.85 -1.45
CA ALA A 720 18.74 28.09 -2.14
C ALA A 720 18.52 29.25 -1.15
N ALA A 721 17.78 29.02 -0.06
CA ALA A 721 17.56 30.04 0.97
C ALA A 721 18.87 30.48 1.63
N ARG A 722 19.78 29.54 1.91
CA ARG A 722 21.13 29.87 2.41
C ARG A 722 21.91 30.72 1.41
N PHE A 723 21.86 30.37 0.12
CA PHE A 723 22.50 31.15 -0.94
C PHE A 723 21.89 32.56 -1.06
N GLU A 724 20.57 32.69 -1.08
CA GLU A 724 19.84 33.96 -1.12
C GLU A 724 20.20 34.86 0.07
N ALA A 725 20.30 34.30 1.28
CA ALA A 725 20.74 35.04 2.47
C ALA A 725 22.18 35.54 2.32
N GLN A 726 23.10 34.70 1.83
CA GLN A 726 24.51 35.05 1.62
C GLN A 726 24.72 36.09 0.51
N THR A 727 23.86 36.14 -0.51
CA THR A 727 23.95 37.09 -1.62
C THR A 727 23.16 38.38 -1.39
N GLY A 728 22.61 38.59 -0.18
CA GLY A 728 21.97 39.83 0.21
C GLY A 728 20.46 39.91 -0.06
N ALA A 729 19.79 38.77 -0.24
CA ALA A 729 18.34 38.64 -0.40
C ALA A 729 17.68 37.91 0.79
N PRO A 730 17.84 38.36 2.05
CA PRO A 730 17.37 37.63 3.23
C PRO A 730 15.84 37.50 3.30
N GLN A 731 15.08 38.46 2.75
CA GLN A 731 13.62 38.35 2.71
C GLN A 731 13.16 37.22 1.79
N GLN A 732 13.80 37.11 0.61
CA GLN A 732 13.54 36.00 -0.32
C GLN A 732 13.95 34.67 0.32
N ALA A 733 15.08 34.64 1.03
CA ALA A 733 15.50 33.46 1.79
C ALA A 733 14.47 33.02 2.83
N LEU A 734 13.86 33.95 3.57
CA LEU A 734 12.77 33.63 4.51
C LEU A 734 11.55 33.07 3.78
N ASP A 735 11.17 33.63 2.63
CA ASP A 735 10.09 33.10 1.79
C ASP A 735 10.39 31.68 1.27
N THR A 736 11.64 31.43 0.86
CA THR A 736 12.12 30.11 0.42
C THR A 736 12.16 29.11 1.59
N TYR A 737 12.50 29.54 2.81
CA TYR A 737 12.41 28.68 4.00
C TYR A 737 10.97 28.27 4.33
N GLN A 738 9.97 29.13 4.07
CA GLN A 738 8.56 28.76 4.21
C GLN A 738 8.19 27.62 3.27
N GLU A 739 8.67 27.64 2.03
CA GLU A 739 8.51 26.54 1.07
C GLU A 739 9.30 25.29 1.51
N ALA A 740 10.52 25.49 2.01
CA ALA A 740 11.35 24.39 2.52
C ALA A 740 10.67 23.67 3.69
N MET A 741 9.94 24.38 4.56
CA MET A 741 9.14 23.78 5.63
C MET A 741 8.02 22.88 5.09
N VAL A 742 7.38 23.25 3.98
CA VAL A 742 6.37 22.41 3.34
C VAL A 742 7.01 21.19 2.71
N ALA A 743 8.07 21.38 1.92
CA ALA A 743 8.78 20.31 1.25
C ALA A 743 9.40 19.30 2.23
N ALA A 744 9.93 19.78 3.37
CA ALA A 744 10.49 18.94 4.42
C ALA A 744 9.42 18.22 5.26
N GLY A 745 8.13 18.56 5.11
CA GLY A 745 7.05 18.03 5.92
C GLY A 745 7.07 18.54 7.37
N VAL A 746 7.56 19.76 7.58
CA VAL A 746 7.40 20.54 8.83
C VAL A 746 6.00 21.15 8.89
N ALA A 747 5.47 21.58 7.75
CA ALA A 747 4.10 22.09 7.59
C ALA A 747 3.39 21.44 6.41
N THR A 748 2.06 21.34 6.45
CA THR A 748 1.26 20.83 5.32
C THR A 748 0.95 21.89 4.28
N GLN A 749 1.08 23.17 4.63
CA GLN A 749 0.83 24.32 3.77
C GLN A 749 1.78 25.45 4.15
N ARG A 750 2.06 26.34 3.19
CA ARG A 750 2.93 27.50 3.40
C ARG A 750 2.32 28.40 4.50
N PRO A 751 3.09 28.78 5.54
CA PRO A 751 2.60 29.72 6.54
C PRO A 751 2.34 31.09 5.89
N THR A 752 1.24 31.74 6.29
CA THR A 752 0.76 33.00 5.69
C THR A 752 1.17 34.24 6.48
N ASP A 753 1.73 34.06 7.68
CA ASP A 753 2.09 35.12 8.62
C ASP A 753 3.32 34.71 9.45
N ASN A 754 3.98 35.72 10.03
CA ASN A 754 5.21 35.58 10.81
C ASN A 754 5.02 34.73 12.08
N ASP A 755 3.87 34.81 12.74
CA ASP A 755 3.62 34.07 13.98
C ASP A 755 3.48 32.58 13.69
N SER A 756 2.73 32.22 12.66
CA SER A 756 2.63 30.84 12.16
C SER A 756 3.99 30.32 11.70
N PHE A 757 4.75 31.12 10.94
CA PHE A 757 6.08 30.75 10.45
C PHE A 757 7.09 30.53 11.59
N THR A 758 7.25 31.49 12.48
CA THR A 758 8.21 31.38 13.59
C THR A 758 7.78 30.33 14.61
N ARG A 759 6.47 30.08 14.81
CA ARG A 759 6.03 28.95 15.63
C ARG A 759 6.48 27.59 15.07
N LEU A 760 6.56 27.46 13.74
CA LEU A 760 7.07 26.26 13.07
C LEU A 760 8.60 26.11 13.22
N THR A 761 9.34 27.13 13.65
CA THR A 761 10.79 26.99 13.90
C THR A 761 11.13 26.39 15.27
N ARG A 762 10.12 26.20 16.15
CA ARG A 762 10.34 25.53 17.44
C ARG A 762 10.93 24.14 17.25
N ASN A 763 11.92 23.81 18.06
CA ASN A 763 12.56 22.50 18.03
C ASN A 763 11.54 21.37 18.28
N ASP A 764 11.74 20.23 17.61
CA ASP A 764 11.02 18.98 17.87
C ASP A 764 12.05 17.84 18.03
N GLU A 765 11.93 17.08 19.11
CA GLU A 765 12.82 15.95 19.42
C GLU A 765 12.65 14.80 18.40
N LYS A 766 11.50 14.72 17.73
CA LYS A 766 11.18 13.70 16.72
C LYS A 766 11.66 14.07 15.32
N ASP A 767 12.16 15.29 15.11
CA ASP A 767 12.67 15.73 13.82
C ASP A 767 13.93 14.94 13.43
N ASP A 768 14.01 14.58 12.15
CA ASP A 768 15.26 14.20 11.52
C ASP A 768 16.19 15.41 11.36
N TRP A 769 17.41 15.14 10.89
CA TRP A 769 18.44 16.17 10.72
C TRP A 769 18.03 17.30 9.76
N LEU A 770 17.21 16.99 8.74
CA LEU A 770 16.82 17.94 7.72
C LEU A 770 15.75 18.89 8.25
N LYS A 771 14.69 18.36 8.88
CA LYS A 771 13.67 19.18 9.53
C LYS A 771 14.28 20.08 10.60
N ARG A 772 15.14 19.50 11.45
CA ARG A 772 15.84 20.26 12.49
C ARG A 772 16.70 21.37 11.89
N GLY A 773 17.43 21.08 10.80
CA GLY A 773 18.23 22.07 10.07
C GLY A 773 17.38 23.20 9.49
N VAL A 774 16.29 22.87 8.78
CA VAL A 774 15.39 23.87 8.18
C VAL A 774 14.79 24.78 9.27
N ARG A 775 14.37 24.22 10.41
CA ARG A 775 13.85 25.02 11.52
C ARG A 775 14.91 25.94 12.13
N SER A 776 16.10 25.43 12.39
CA SER A 776 17.21 26.20 12.98
C SER A 776 17.63 27.33 12.05
N ASP A 777 17.94 27.02 10.78
CA ASP A 777 18.40 28.02 9.82
C ASP A 777 17.35 29.14 9.62
N ALA A 778 16.07 28.76 9.54
CA ALA A 778 14.97 29.72 9.44
C ALA A 778 14.82 30.57 10.71
N ALA A 779 14.95 29.97 11.90
CA ALA A 779 14.95 30.69 13.17
C ALA A 779 16.09 31.70 13.26
N ASP A 780 17.31 31.26 12.92
CA ASP A 780 18.53 32.05 13.02
C ASP A 780 18.46 33.24 12.07
N LEU A 781 18.09 33.02 10.80
CA LEU A 781 17.91 34.10 9.84
C LEU A 781 16.79 35.06 10.27
N TYR A 782 15.65 34.55 10.73
CA TYR A 782 14.54 35.40 11.17
C TYR A 782 14.95 36.30 12.35
N ARG A 783 15.60 35.73 13.36
CA ARG A 783 16.13 36.48 14.52
C ARG A 783 17.21 37.46 14.12
N GLN A 784 18.06 37.12 13.16
CA GLN A 784 19.08 38.01 12.62
C GLN A 784 18.43 39.21 11.91
N GLN A 785 17.32 39.02 11.19
CA GLN A 785 16.61 40.08 10.46
C GLN A 785 15.67 40.93 11.32
N ASP A 786 15.29 40.48 12.51
CA ASP A 786 14.34 41.22 13.35
C ASP A 786 14.94 42.51 13.93
N VAL A 787 14.12 43.53 14.13
CA VAL A 787 14.52 44.76 14.83
C VAL A 787 14.04 44.67 16.27
N ASN A 788 14.98 44.72 17.22
CA ASN A 788 14.68 44.63 18.64
C ASN A 788 14.97 45.94 19.35
N VAL A 789 14.12 46.30 20.32
CA VAL A 789 14.37 47.41 21.25
C VAL A 789 14.22 46.89 22.66
N THR A 790 15.28 46.99 23.47
CA THR A 790 15.28 46.55 24.87
C THR A 790 15.50 47.74 25.79
N LEU A 791 14.61 47.91 26.76
CA LEU A 791 14.77 48.82 27.89
C LEU A 791 14.96 48.00 29.16
N GLN A 792 16.11 48.16 29.81
CA GLN A 792 16.45 47.48 31.07
C GLN A 792 16.76 48.51 32.15
N HIS A 793 16.34 48.24 33.37
CA HIS A 793 16.80 48.95 34.55
C HIS A 793 17.50 47.95 35.48
N GLU A 794 18.66 48.34 35.97
CA GLU A 794 19.49 47.55 36.87
C GLU A 794 19.84 48.37 38.10
N TYR A 795 19.67 47.74 39.26
CA TYR A 795 20.14 48.19 40.56
C TYR A 795 21.35 47.36 40.96
N SER A 796 22.43 48.02 41.39
CA SER A 796 23.60 47.37 41.95
C SER A 796 23.89 47.84 43.37
N ASP A 797 24.36 46.93 44.21
CA ASP A 797 24.62 47.19 45.63
C ASP A 797 25.94 46.52 46.06
N SER A 798 26.77 47.29 46.76
CA SER A 798 27.97 46.79 47.43
C SER A 798 28.21 47.59 48.70
N SER A 799 28.09 46.95 49.86
CA SER A 799 28.28 47.60 51.15
C SER A 799 29.73 48.03 51.36
N GLY A 800 29.93 49.24 51.90
CA GLY A 800 31.26 49.75 52.19
C GLY A 800 31.23 50.95 53.13
N THR A 801 32.18 51.86 52.95
CA THR A 801 32.29 53.08 53.76
C THR A 801 31.66 54.26 53.03
N GLY A 802 30.84 55.02 53.75
CA GLY A 802 30.19 56.23 53.24
C GLY A 802 31.18 57.27 52.69
N GLY A 803 30.87 57.77 51.51
CA GLY A 803 31.63 58.75 50.73
C GLY A 803 32.47 58.15 49.60
N TYR A 804 32.75 56.83 49.57
CA TYR A 804 33.60 56.25 48.52
C TYR A 804 33.38 54.79 48.17
N SER A 805 32.82 53.96 49.06
CA SER A 805 32.66 52.51 48.80
C SER A 805 31.31 51.91 49.24
N ASP A 806 30.43 52.66 49.92
CA ASP A 806 29.04 52.24 50.19
C ASP A 806 28.17 52.45 48.94
N LEU A 807 28.38 51.60 47.93
CA LEU A 807 27.89 51.81 46.57
C LEU A 807 26.44 51.34 46.39
N LYS A 808 25.61 52.27 45.94
CA LYS A 808 24.28 52.03 45.37
C LYS A 808 24.25 52.58 43.94
N GLY A 809 24.17 51.69 42.98
CA GLY A 809 24.18 52.01 41.56
C GLY A 809 22.81 51.81 40.92
N HIS A 810 22.47 52.71 39.99
CA HIS A 810 21.33 52.56 39.09
C HIS A 810 21.81 52.74 37.65
N THR A 811 21.54 51.74 36.81
CA THR A 811 21.86 51.79 35.37
C THR A 811 20.57 51.56 34.58
N THR A 812 20.15 52.56 33.82
CA THR A 812 19.03 52.43 32.87
C THR A 812 19.57 52.34 31.46
N MET A 813 19.20 51.28 30.77
CA MET A 813 19.82 50.82 29.55
C MET A 813 18.79 50.76 28.44
N LEU A 814 19.02 51.50 27.35
CA LEU A 814 18.23 51.38 26.12
C LEU A 814 19.12 50.88 24.99
N GLN A 815 18.75 49.76 24.37
CA GLN A 815 19.42 49.19 23.21
C GLN A 815 18.45 48.99 22.06
N ALA A 816 18.87 49.37 20.85
CA ALA A 816 18.19 49.01 19.61
C ALA A 816 19.12 48.15 18.76
N ASP A 817 18.66 46.97 18.36
CA ASP A 817 19.38 46.00 17.53
C ASP A 817 18.70 45.86 16.17
N ALA A 818 19.47 45.88 15.09
CA ALA A 818 18.97 45.77 13.71
C ALA A 818 19.91 44.92 12.84
N PRO A 819 19.40 44.29 11.76
CA PRO A 819 20.25 43.57 10.82
C PRO A 819 21.20 44.52 10.08
N LEU A 820 22.45 44.08 9.92
CA LEU A 820 23.41 44.71 9.01
C LEU A 820 24.35 43.63 8.47
N ALA A 821 24.36 43.46 7.15
CA ALA A 821 25.04 42.35 6.47
C ALA A 821 24.60 40.99 7.05
N ASP A 822 25.56 40.12 7.38
CA ASP A 822 25.36 38.80 7.98
C ASP A 822 25.29 38.82 9.53
N GLY A 823 25.26 40.01 10.13
CA GLY A 823 25.22 40.20 11.58
C GLY A 823 24.12 41.15 12.05
N ARG A 824 24.28 41.61 13.29
CA ARG A 824 23.40 42.60 13.92
C ARG A 824 24.21 43.78 14.40
N MET A 825 23.82 44.98 13.97
CA MET A 825 24.28 46.23 14.55
C MET A 825 23.43 46.57 15.77
N PHE A 826 24.02 47.23 16.76
CA PHE A 826 23.30 47.75 17.90
C PHE A 826 23.69 49.19 18.22
N PHE A 827 22.73 49.96 18.73
CA PHE A 827 22.95 51.25 19.34
C PHE A 827 22.53 51.19 20.81
N ARG A 828 23.37 51.74 21.68
CA ARG A 828 23.25 51.59 23.13
C ARG A 828 23.37 52.95 23.82
N THR A 829 22.55 53.16 24.85
CA THR A 829 22.79 54.21 25.85
C THR A 829 22.57 53.68 27.25
N ASP A 830 23.48 54.02 28.16
CA ASP A 830 23.42 53.70 29.59
C ASP A 830 23.34 55.02 30.36
N VAL A 831 22.26 55.22 31.09
CA VAL A 831 22.14 56.29 32.09
C VAL A 831 22.51 55.71 33.43
N VAL A 832 23.67 56.12 33.95
CA VAL A 832 24.30 55.59 35.15
C VAL A 832 24.23 56.63 36.27
N ASN A 833 23.81 56.21 37.45
CA ASN A 833 23.94 56.96 38.69
C ASN A 833 24.60 56.07 39.74
N MET A 834 25.62 56.60 40.42
CA MET A 834 26.32 55.93 41.51
C MET A 834 26.32 56.85 42.73
N ASP A 835 25.70 56.39 43.81
CA ASP A 835 25.76 57.03 45.13
C ASP A 835 26.66 56.17 46.01
N VAL A 836 27.68 56.78 46.62
CA VAL A 836 28.61 56.09 47.52
C VAL A 836 28.49 56.57 48.97
N GLY A 837 27.42 57.30 49.30
CA GLY A 837 27.08 57.72 50.65
C GLY A 837 27.78 59.01 51.11
N THR A 838 27.81 59.21 52.43
CA THR A 838 28.31 60.44 53.06
C THR A 838 29.46 60.12 54.03
N PHE A 839 30.54 60.90 54.00
CA PHE A 839 31.62 60.77 54.97
C PHE A 839 31.13 61.06 56.41
N GLU A 840 31.53 60.21 57.36
CA GLU A 840 31.30 60.44 58.78
C GLU A 840 32.04 61.69 59.28
N GLN A 841 31.36 62.48 60.11
CA GLN A 841 31.85 63.77 60.58
C GLN A 841 32.32 63.68 62.04
N ASN A 842 33.49 64.25 62.32
CA ASN A 842 34.02 64.43 63.66
C ASN A 842 33.24 65.52 64.42
N ALA A 843 33.38 65.54 65.76
CA ALA A 843 32.68 66.51 66.61
C ALA A 843 33.06 67.98 66.32
N ASP A 844 34.25 68.24 65.77
CA ASP A 844 34.73 69.57 65.38
C ASP A 844 34.29 69.99 63.97
N GLY A 845 33.49 69.16 63.29
CA GLY A 845 32.99 69.41 61.95
C GLY A 845 33.93 68.94 60.82
N SER A 846 35.14 68.48 61.14
CA SER A 846 36.07 67.87 60.18
C SER A 846 35.68 66.43 59.84
N TYR A 847 36.32 65.83 58.83
CA TYR A 847 36.23 64.40 58.55
C TYR A 847 37.59 63.88 58.07
N SER A 848 37.94 62.66 58.49
CA SER A 848 39.25 62.04 58.21
C SER A 848 39.15 60.60 57.67
N PRO A 849 38.35 60.34 56.63
CA PRO A 849 38.30 59.04 55.97
C PRO A 849 39.63 58.73 55.28
N ASN A 850 39.94 57.44 55.05
CA ASN A 850 41.07 57.03 54.18
C ASN A 850 40.74 57.25 52.69
N PHE A 851 40.45 58.50 52.33
CA PHE A 851 39.98 58.94 51.02
C PHE A 851 40.71 60.21 50.60
N GLY A 852 41.14 60.30 49.34
CA GLY A 852 41.89 61.44 48.84
C GLY A 852 43.13 61.67 49.71
N THR A 853 43.25 62.86 50.29
CA THR A 853 44.27 63.21 51.30
C THR A 853 43.70 63.39 52.72
N CYS A 854 42.41 63.09 52.93
CA CYS A 854 41.69 63.41 54.16
C CYS A 854 42.11 62.58 55.39
N GLY A 855 42.67 61.39 55.17
CA GLY A 855 43.04 60.46 56.24
C GLY A 855 44.23 60.95 57.08
N ASP A 856 45.10 61.75 56.47
CA ASP A 856 46.29 62.30 57.12
C ASP A 856 46.19 63.82 57.34
N VAL A 857 45.42 64.52 56.49
CA VAL A 857 45.08 65.95 56.66
C VAL A 857 43.56 66.08 56.71
N ALA A 858 43.02 66.27 57.91
CA ALA A 858 41.57 66.33 58.12
C ALA A 858 40.90 67.35 57.20
N CYS A 859 39.85 66.91 56.52
CA CYS A 859 39.08 67.73 55.59
C CYS A 859 38.03 68.53 56.37
N VAL A 860 38.00 69.86 56.19
CA VAL A 860 37.12 70.79 56.93
C VAL A 860 36.06 71.49 56.05
N GLY A 861 35.94 71.07 54.78
CA GLY A 861 34.98 71.61 53.81
C GLY A 861 34.78 70.66 52.63
N GLY A 862 34.04 71.12 51.60
CA GLY A 862 33.68 70.29 50.44
C GLY A 862 32.38 69.50 50.62
N ASN A 863 31.94 68.82 49.56
CA ASN A 863 30.72 68.01 49.61
C ASN A 863 31.01 66.68 50.31
N ARG A 864 30.37 66.43 51.47
CA ARG A 864 30.55 65.16 52.20
C ARG A 864 29.79 63.99 51.58
N HIS A 865 28.68 64.28 50.92
CA HIS A 865 27.89 63.29 50.21
C HIS A 865 28.46 63.14 48.80
N GLN A 866 28.79 61.92 48.42
CA GLN A 866 29.49 61.64 47.17
C GLN A 866 28.60 60.79 46.28
N SER A 867 28.27 61.34 45.13
CA SER A 867 27.47 60.70 44.10
C SER A 867 27.83 61.30 42.75
N ASP A 868 27.68 60.53 41.69
CA ASP A 868 27.84 61.04 40.33
C ASP A 868 26.81 60.41 39.38
N SER A 869 26.55 61.06 38.25
CA SER A 869 25.63 60.56 37.23
C SER A 869 26.04 60.99 35.84
N GLY A 870 25.85 60.12 34.86
CA GLY A 870 26.15 60.42 33.47
C GLY A 870 25.45 59.49 32.49
N ALA A 871 25.56 59.80 31.20
CA ALA A 871 25.04 58.96 30.13
C ALA A 871 26.16 58.51 29.20
N SER A 872 26.29 57.21 28.95
CA SER A 872 27.15 56.69 27.89
C SER A 872 26.38 56.46 26.59
N LEU A 873 27.14 56.48 25.49
CA LEU A 873 26.66 56.08 24.18
C LEU A 873 27.60 54.99 23.65
N GLY A 874 27.02 54.00 22.97
CA GLY A 874 27.75 52.93 22.32
C GLY A 874 27.11 52.54 21.00
N VAL A 875 27.93 52.13 20.04
CA VAL A 875 27.50 51.48 18.81
C VAL A 875 28.39 50.26 18.58
N GLY A 876 27.81 49.19 18.07
CA GLY A 876 28.58 48.01 17.72
C GLY A 876 27.89 47.15 16.69
N TRP A 877 28.58 46.09 16.32
CA TRP A 877 28.11 45.08 15.37
C TRP A 877 28.68 43.72 15.76
N ARG A 878 27.88 42.66 15.57
CA ARG A 878 28.30 41.29 15.85
C ARG A 878 27.68 40.29 14.88
N ASN A 879 28.47 39.29 14.47
CA ASN A 879 28.01 38.04 13.87
C ASN A 879 28.70 36.86 14.59
N ASN A 880 28.68 35.66 14.02
CA ASN A 880 29.29 34.48 14.63
C ASN A 880 30.83 34.52 14.67
N THR A 881 31.46 35.37 13.85
CA THR A 881 32.92 35.40 13.65
C THR A 881 33.55 36.63 14.28
N TRP A 882 32.91 37.78 14.18
CA TRP A 882 33.45 39.07 14.57
C TRP A 882 32.45 39.79 15.47
N SER A 883 32.95 40.46 16.50
CA SER A 883 32.18 41.46 17.24
C SER A 883 33.04 42.70 17.46
N MET A 884 32.46 43.87 17.25
CA MET A 884 33.14 45.16 17.37
C MET A 884 32.22 46.17 18.05
N ASP A 885 32.78 46.99 18.91
CA ASP A 885 32.04 48.08 19.54
C ASP A 885 32.94 49.28 19.86
N ILE A 886 32.31 50.45 19.86
CA ILE A 886 32.92 51.70 20.31
C ILE A 886 31.88 52.55 21.03
N GLY A 887 32.31 53.21 22.09
CA GLY A 887 31.46 54.12 22.85
C GLY A 887 32.22 54.94 23.86
N THR A 888 31.51 55.44 24.87
CA THR A 888 32.07 56.28 25.92
C THR A 888 31.82 55.70 27.30
N THR A 889 32.59 56.10 28.30
CA THR A 889 32.12 56.04 29.68
C THR A 889 31.03 57.11 29.91
N PRO A 890 30.29 57.08 31.04
CA PRO A 890 29.19 58.01 31.26
C PRO A 890 29.62 59.48 31.22
N MET A 891 29.11 60.23 30.24
CA MET A 891 29.31 61.67 30.13
C MET A 891 28.52 62.37 31.24
N GLY A 892 29.24 63.04 32.14
CA GLY A 892 28.69 63.59 33.38
C GLY A 892 29.61 63.29 34.56
N PHE A 893 30.26 62.12 34.52
CA PHE A 893 31.29 61.75 35.48
C PHE A 893 32.53 62.65 35.39
N ASN A 894 33.31 62.68 36.48
CA ASN A 894 34.55 63.46 36.56
C ASN A 894 35.61 63.08 35.49
N VAL A 895 35.67 61.81 35.08
CA VAL A 895 36.62 61.27 34.09
C VAL A 895 35.85 60.51 33.01
N VAL A 896 35.90 61.03 31.79
CA VAL A 896 35.19 60.49 30.62
C VAL A 896 36.20 60.04 29.57
N ASP A 897 36.03 58.82 29.04
CA ASP A 897 36.90 58.24 28.02
C ASP A 897 36.09 57.56 26.91
N VAL A 898 36.73 57.40 25.75
CA VAL A 898 36.29 56.48 24.70
C VAL A 898 36.73 55.06 25.05
N VAL A 899 35.80 54.11 24.94
CA VAL A 899 35.98 52.68 25.22
C VAL A 899 35.51 51.85 24.02
N GLY A 900 35.91 50.58 23.95
CA GLY A 900 35.53 49.72 22.83
C GLY A 900 36.21 48.36 22.86
N GLY A 901 35.85 47.50 21.92
CA GLY A 901 36.43 46.18 21.75
C GLY A 901 36.32 45.65 20.33
N VAL A 902 37.21 44.72 19.98
CA VAL A 902 37.16 43.91 18.77
C VAL A 902 37.46 42.46 19.16
N SER A 903 36.59 41.54 18.78
CA SER A 903 36.80 40.11 18.97
C SER A 903 36.64 39.33 17.67
N TYR A 904 37.42 38.25 17.56
CA TYR A 904 37.40 37.29 16.47
C TYR A 904 37.27 35.88 17.03
N SER A 905 36.27 35.14 16.58
CA SER A 905 36.02 33.75 16.93
C SER A 905 36.10 32.84 15.72
N SER A 906 36.75 31.68 15.87
CA SER A 906 36.87 30.66 14.83
C SER A 906 37.19 29.31 15.46
N ASP A 907 37.22 28.26 14.66
CA ASP A 907 37.51 26.89 15.08
C ASP A 907 38.79 26.37 14.41
N VAL A 908 39.65 25.70 15.19
CA VAL A 908 40.81 24.95 14.69
C VAL A 908 40.60 23.48 15.03
N GLY A 909 40.12 22.72 14.05
CA GLY A 909 39.69 21.34 14.26
C GLY A 909 38.55 21.30 15.30
N PRO A 910 38.66 20.53 16.39
CA PRO A 910 37.62 20.45 17.42
C PRO A 910 37.71 21.54 18.50
N PHE A 911 38.64 22.51 18.37
CA PHE A 911 38.85 23.56 19.35
C PHE A 911 38.32 24.89 18.83
N GLY A 912 37.36 25.47 19.55
CA GLY A 912 36.95 26.85 19.34
C GLY A 912 37.95 27.79 20.00
N TYR A 913 38.21 28.94 19.38
CA TYR A 913 39.01 30.01 19.97
C TYR A 913 38.40 31.38 19.72
N THR A 914 38.56 32.28 20.70
CA THR A 914 38.19 33.68 20.59
C THR A 914 39.37 34.54 21.01
N VAL A 915 39.76 35.49 20.17
CA VAL A 915 40.73 36.54 20.48
C VAL A 915 39.99 37.86 20.61
N ASP A 916 40.14 38.52 21.74
CA ASP A 916 39.53 39.80 22.05
C ASP A 916 40.61 40.84 22.36
N LEU A 917 40.43 42.06 21.85
CA LEU A 917 41.23 43.24 22.17
C LEU A 917 40.29 44.35 22.62
N HIS A 918 40.55 44.95 23.77
CA HIS A 918 39.60 45.86 24.38
C HIS A 918 40.24 47.02 25.14
N ARG A 919 39.44 48.09 25.27
CA ARG A 919 39.58 49.15 26.26
C ARG A 919 38.27 49.25 27.04
N ARG A 920 38.25 48.80 28.30
CA ARG A 920 37.05 48.76 29.16
C ARG A 920 37.23 49.59 30.42
N ALA A 921 36.14 50.08 31.00
CA ALA A 921 36.18 50.78 32.29
C ALA A 921 36.18 49.77 33.44
N ILE A 922 36.69 50.17 34.61
CA ILE A 922 36.53 49.40 35.84
C ILE A 922 35.36 50.00 36.63
N SER A 923 34.24 49.28 36.71
CA SER A 923 32.96 49.77 37.23
C SER A 923 32.72 49.53 38.73
N SER A 924 33.63 48.84 39.42
CA SER A 924 33.43 48.33 40.78
C SER A 924 33.26 49.39 41.87
N SER A 925 33.65 50.65 41.60
CA SER A 925 33.50 51.78 42.52
C SER A 925 33.33 53.08 41.76
N LEU A 926 32.79 54.12 42.42
CA LEU A 926 32.67 55.45 41.81
C LEU A 926 34.05 56.01 41.41
N LEU A 927 35.07 55.83 42.26
CA LEU A 927 36.43 56.27 41.97
C LEU A 927 37.00 55.56 40.73
N ALA A 928 36.89 54.23 40.66
CA ALA A 928 37.42 53.46 39.53
C ALA A 928 36.66 53.78 38.23
N PHE A 929 35.35 53.95 38.29
CA PHE A 929 34.55 54.12 37.07
C PHE A 929 34.60 55.56 36.54
N GLY A 930 34.13 56.51 37.36
CA GLY A 930 33.94 57.90 36.99
C GLY A 930 34.95 58.88 37.57
N GLY A 931 35.72 58.45 38.57
CA GLY A 931 36.65 59.31 39.29
C GLY A 931 35.98 60.21 40.32
N GLN A 932 36.76 60.66 41.30
CA GLN A 932 36.32 61.59 42.36
C GLN A 932 37.30 62.77 42.49
N LYS A 933 36.93 63.75 43.31
CA LYS A 933 37.70 64.99 43.50
C LYS A 933 38.15 65.14 44.95
N ASP A 934 39.44 65.38 45.16
CA ASP A 934 40.03 65.41 46.49
C ASP A 934 39.65 66.71 47.21
N PRO A 935 39.07 66.69 48.42
CA PRO A 935 38.59 67.90 49.07
C PRO A 935 39.69 68.93 49.41
N ASN A 936 40.89 68.47 49.79
CA ASN A 936 41.98 69.38 50.17
C ASN A 936 42.72 69.96 48.95
N THR A 937 43.03 69.13 47.95
CA THR A 937 43.82 69.58 46.78
C THR A 937 42.98 70.03 45.58
N GLY A 938 41.69 69.69 45.55
CA GLY A 938 40.80 69.94 44.42
C GLY A 938 41.13 69.13 43.17
N LYS A 939 42.05 68.16 43.23
CA LYS A 939 42.45 67.33 42.09
C LYS A 939 41.44 66.22 41.84
N THR A 940 41.05 66.03 40.59
CA THR A 940 40.28 64.86 40.14
C THR A 940 41.22 63.67 39.94
N TRP A 941 40.85 62.49 40.41
CA TRP A 941 41.57 61.24 40.12
C TRP A 941 40.63 60.04 40.01
N GLY A 942 41.13 58.91 39.50
CA GLY A 942 40.35 57.70 39.23
C GLY A 942 40.06 57.51 37.75
N GLY A 943 38.89 56.98 37.40
CA GLY A 943 38.52 56.71 36.01
C GLY A 943 39.47 55.72 35.34
N VAL A 944 39.64 54.56 35.95
CA VAL A 944 40.56 53.51 35.54
C VAL A 944 40.01 52.76 34.33
N ARG A 945 40.90 52.47 33.37
CA ARG A 945 40.62 51.71 32.16
C ARG A 945 41.56 50.52 32.06
N ALA A 946 41.01 49.37 31.69
CA ALA A 946 41.76 48.20 31.29
C ALA A 946 41.96 48.23 29.77
N ASN A 947 43.21 48.30 29.32
CA ASN A 947 43.59 48.18 27.92
C ASN A 947 44.34 46.86 27.74
N GLY A 948 43.79 45.93 26.97
CA GLY A 948 44.35 44.59 26.94
C GLY A 948 43.72 43.69 25.91
N GLY A 949 43.96 42.40 26.09
CA GLY A 949 43.39 41.37 25.24
C GLY A 949 43.27 40.03 25.94
N THR A 950 42.34 39.22 25.43
CA THR A 950 42.01 37.90 25.97
C THR A 950 42.04 36.86 24.87
N LEU A 951 42.69 35.72 25.14
CA LEU A 951 42.58 34.51 24.34
C LEU A 951 41.76 33.48 25.11
N SER A 952 40.62 33.08 24.54
CA SER A 952 39.76 32.03 25.06
C SER A 952 39.81 30.81 24.14
N LEU A 953 39.86 29.62 24.74
CA LEU A 953 39.85 28.33 24.05
C LEU A 953 38.71 27.48 24.62
N SER A 954 38.00 26.77 23.76
CA SER A 954 36.93 25.85 24.14
C SER A 954 37.06 24.52 23.38
N TYR A 955 36.69 23.44 24.07
CA TYR A 955 36.53 22.12 23.47
C TYR A 955 35.22 21.54 23.98
N ASP A 956 34.16 21.71 23.19
CA ASP A 956 32.83 21.17 23.43
C ASP A 956 32.33 20.52 22.13
N LYS A 957 32.20 19.20 22.14
CA LYS A 957 31.67 18.43 21.00
C LYS A 957 30.14 18.46 20.91
N GLY A 958 29.47 19.23 21.77
CA GLY A 958 28.01 19.27 21.88
C GLY A 958 27.43 18.13 22.75
N GLU A 959 28.26 17.15 23.12
CA GLU A 959 27.95 16.02 23.99
C GLU A 959 27.82 16.45 25.47
N ALA A 960 27.96 15.50 26.40
CA ALA A 960 27.82 15.76 27.84
C ALA A 960 28.97 16.57 28.46
N ASN A 961 30.14 16.65 27.85
CA ASN A 961 31.34 17.25 28.44
C ASN A 961 31.81 18.46 27.64
N GLY A 962 32.34 19.47 28.34
CA GLY A 962 33.11 20.54 27.73
C GLY A 962 34.17 21.09 28.66
N VAL A 963 35.27 21.57 28.07
CA VAL A 963 36.35 22.29 28.78
C VAL A 963 36.62 23.62 28.11
N TRP A 964 37.04 24.60 28.90
CA TRP A 964 37.42 25.92 28.41
C TRP A 964 38.57 26.49 29.23
N ALA A 965 39.34 27.37 28.60
CA ALA A 965 40.40 28.15 29.22
C ALA A 965 40.39 29.57 28.67
N SER A 966 40.79 30.53 29.48
CA SER A 966 40.88 31.94 29.08
C SER A 966 42.09 32.59 29.74
N LEU A 967 42.90 33.29 28.95
CA LEU A 967 44.08 34.01 29.39
C LEU A 967 43.98 35.46 28.91
N GLY A 968 43.96 36.40 29.86
CA GLY A 968 43.90 37.84 29.58
C GLY A 968 45.08 38.58 30.19
N ALA A 969 45.52 39.66 29.53
CA ALA A 969 46.55 40.56 30.02
C ALA A 969 46.15 42.02 29.72
N ASP A 970 46.15 42.86 30.75
CA ASP A 970 45.66 44.24 30.67
C ASP A 970 46.65 45.22 31.32
N THR A 971 46.88 46.39 30.71
CA THR A 971 47.38 47.57 31.42
C THR A 971 46.21 48.34 32.03
N LEU A 972 46.43 48.91 33.21
CA LEU A 972 45.43 49.60 34.01
C LEU A 972 45.88 51.04 34.24
N GLU A 973 45.18 51.98 33.64
CA GLU A 973 45.56 53.39 33.63
C GLU A 973 44.38 54.27 34.03
N GLY A 974 44.63 55.36 34.75
CA GLY A 974 43.59 56.29 35.19
C GLY A 974 44.09 57.71 35.36
N LYS A 975 43.16 58.67 35.44
CA LYS A 975 43.50 60.08 35.66
C LYS A 975 44.14 60.23 37.03
N ASN A 976 45.38 60.70 37.09
CA ASN A 976 46.11 60.90 38.35
C ASN A 976 46.17 59.64 39.23
N VAL A 977 46.07 58.44 38.64
CA VAL A 977 46.30 57.15 39.29
C VAL A 977 47.72 56.68 38.93
N GLU A 978 48.32 55.84 39.76
CA GLU A 978 49.55 55.12 39.44
C GLU A 978 49.29 54.01 38.41
N ASP A 979 50.18 53.84 37.44
CA ASP A 979 50.00 52.82 36.39
C ASP A 979 50.14 51.41 36.97
N ASN A 980 49.33 50.46 36.49
CA ASN A 980 49.32 49.08 36.94
C ASN A 980 49.10 48.13 35.75
N TRP A 981 49.27 46.83 35.96
CA TRP A 981 48.94 45.81 34.96
C TRP A 981 48.49 44.53 35.64
N ARG A 982 47.75 43.70 34.91
CA ARG A 982 47.28 42.40 35.40
C ARG A 982 47.39 41.31 34.36
N VAL A 983 47.54 40.08 34.83
CA VAL A 983 47.35 38.85 34.05
C VAL A 983 46.31 37.98 34.76
N ARG A 984 45.35 37.47 34.00
CA ARG A 984 44.26 36.63 34.50
C ARG A 984 44.19 35.33 33.71
N TRP A 985 44.31 34.21 34.41
CA TRP A 985 44.09 32.88 33.86
C TRP A 985 42.83 32.28 34.47
N MET A 986 41.93 31.77 33.64
CA MET A 986 40.74 31.05 34.06
C MET A 986 40.62 29.72 33.32
N THR A 987 40.17 28.67 33.99
CA THR A 987 39.81 27.39 33.35
C THR A 987 38.51 26.87 33.91
N GLY A 988 37.79 26.10 33.11
CA GLY A 988 36.64 25.37 33.60
C GLY A 988 36.40 24.07 32.86
N TYR A 989 35.82 23.13 33.59
CA TYR A 989 35.21 21.91 33.07
C TYR A 989 33.74 21.95 33.42
N TYR A 990 32.87 21.52 32.51
CA TYR A 990 31.46 21.32 32.80
C TYR A 990 30.94 20.00 32.24
N TYR A 991 29.98 19.45 32.97
CA TYR A 991 29.23 18.24 32.63
C TYR A 991 27.74 18.57 32.57
N LYS A 992 27.10 18.25 31.44
CA LYS A 992 25.66 18.43 31.19
C LYS A 992 24.92 17.20 31.73
N LEU A 993 24.51 17.25 33.02
CA LEU A 993 23.70 16.23 33.70
C LEU A 993 22.38 15.96 32.98
N ILE A 994 21.77 17.03 32.44
CA ILE A 994 20.60 16.96 31.56
C ILE A 994 20.92 17.81 30.33
N ASN A 995 20.72 17.26 29.14
CA ASN A 995 20.96 17.93 27.85
C ASN A 995 19.81 17.66 26.87
N GLU A 996 18.63 18.16 27.22
CA GLU A 996 17.42 18.09 26.39
C GLU A 996 17.24 19.43 25.64
N ASN A 997 16.37 19.45 24.62
CA ASN A 997 16.15 20.67 23.83
C ASN A 997 15.64 21.86 24.66
N ASN A 998 14.81 21.58 25.67
CA ASN A 998 14.13 22.59 26.47
C ASN A 998 14.56 22.59 27.95
N ARG A 999 15.55 21.76 28.32
CA ARG A 999 16.07 21.66 29.68
C ARG A 999 17.56 21.30 29.65
N ARG A 1000 18.37 22.11 30.32
CA ARG A 1000 19.80 21.85 30.49
C ARG A 1000 20.20 22.04 31.94
N VAL A 1001 20.85 21.03 32.53
CA VAL A 1001 21.42 21.10 33.87
C VAL A 1001 22.91 20.80 33.77
N THR A 1002 23.74 21.74 34.20
CA THR A 1002 25.20 21.61 34.20
C THR A 1002 25.78 21.69 35.60
N VAL A 1003 26.81 20.90 35.84
CA VAL A 1003 27.71 21.02 36.99
C VAL A 1003 29.13 21.20 36.48
N GLY A 1004 29.93 22.05 37.12
CA GLY A 1004 31.29 22.31 36.67
C GLY A 1004 32.28 22.52 37.79
N LEU A 1005 33.53 22.73 37.38
CA LEU A 1005 34.66 23.12 38.22
C LEU A 1005 35.38 24.25 37.51
N ASN A 1006 35.48 25.41 38.16
CA ASN A 1006 36.15 26.59 37.64
C ASN A 1006 37.35 26.96 38.51
N ASN A 1007 38.45 27.35 37.87
CA ASN A 1007 39.67 27.80 38.54
C ASN A 1007 40.04 29.20 38.02
N MET A 1008 40.45 30.10 38.91
CA MET A 1008 40.90 31.44 38.55
C MET A 1008 42.22 31.75 39.24
N ILE A 1009 43.18 32.28 38.48
CA ILE A 1009 44.50 32.71 38.96
C ILE A 1009 44.75 34.10 38.42
N TRP A 1010 44.81 35.11 39.29
CA TRP A 1010 45.08 36.50 38.89
C TRP A 1010 46.32 37.03 39.58
N HIS A 1011 47.04 37.90 38.86
CA HIS A 1011 48.19 38.64 39.35
C HIS A 1011 48.08 40.08 38.90
N TYR A 1012 48.23 41.01 39.85
CA TYR A 1012 48.38 42.44 39.59
C TYR A 1012 49.75 42.91 40.08
N ASP A 1013 50.39 43.84 39.37
CA ASP A 1013 51.70 44.38 39.74
C ASP A 1013 51.66 45.10 41.10
N LYS A 1014 50.66 45.97 41.24
CA LYS A 1014 50.48 46.89 42.37
C LYS A 1014 49.09 46.74 42.99
N ASP A 1015 49.01 46.87 44.31
CA ASP A 1015 47.74 47.00 45.02
C ASP A 1015 47.34 48.47 45.02
N LEU A 1016 46.36 48.79 44.18
CA LEU A 1016 45.77 50.13 44.07
C LEU A 1016 44.30 50.13 44.47
N SER A 1017 43.93 49.21 45.38
CA SER A 1017 42.55 49.02 45.84
C SER A 1017 42.07 50.08 46.82
N ASN A 1018 42.95 50.88 47.43
CA ASN A 1018 42.53 51.96 48.33
C ASN A 1018 42.07 53.21 47.55
N TYR A 1019 41.50 54.15 48.29
CA TYR A 1019 40.83 55.33 47.78
C TYR A 1019 41.58 56.63 48.07
N THR A 1020 42.88 56.55 48.38
CA THR A 1020 43.73 57.73 48.57
C THR A 1020 44.18 58.32 47.22
N LEU A 1021 44.58 59.59 47.22
CA LEU A 1021 44.98 60.28 46.00
C LEU A 1021 46.20 59.60 45.35
N GLY A 1022 46.05 59.15 44.11
CA GLY A 1022 47.07 58.37 43.40
C GLY A 1022 46.75 56.87 43.32
N GLN A 1023 45.87 56.35 44.17
CA GLN A 1023 45.31 54.99 44.04
C GLN A 1023 44.01 54.99 43.22
N GLY A 1024 43.48 53.79 42.93
CA GLY A 1024 42.42 53.60 41.94
C GLY A 1024 41.08 53.09 42.46
N GLY A 1025 40.97 52.64 43.71
CA GLY A 1025 39.72 52.14 44.28
C GLY A 1025 39.17 50.89 43.59
N TYR A 1026 40.03 50.01 43.06
CA TYR A 1026 39.65 48.76 42.39
C TYR A 1026 40.43 47.55 42.92
N TYR A 1027 39.76 46.40 43.00
CA TYR A 1027 40.37 45.17 43.50
C TYR A 1027 41.58 44.74 42.64
N SER A 1028 42.77 44.70 43.24
CA SER A 1028 44.05 44.50 42.55
C SER A 1028 45.08 43.70 43.37
N PRO A 1029 44.73 42.47 43.78
CA PRO A 1029 45.63 41.63 44.57
C PRO A 1029 46.85 41.17 43.76
N GLN A 1030 47.99 41.05 44.42
CA GLN A 1030 49.20 40.50 43.79
C GLN A 1030 49.08 39.00 43.56
N GLU A 1031 48.36 38.29 44.42
CA GLU A 1031 48.06 36.88 44.22
C GLU A 1031 46.56 36.67 44.50
N TYR A 1032 45.82 36.15 43.52
CA TYR A 1032 44.46 35.67 43.71
C TYR A 1032 44.33 34.28 43.13
N LEU A 1033 43.77 33.36 43.92
CA LEU A 1033 43.48 31.99 43.53
C LEU A 1033 42.06 31.65 43.98
N SER A 1034 41.23 31.13 43.08
CA SER A 1034 39.87 30.72 43.39
C SER A 1034 39.51 29.40 42.72
N PHE A 1035 38.80 28.54 43.47
CA PHE A 1035 38.23 27.29 43.01
C PHE A 1035 36.73 27.33 43.26
N ALA A 1036 35.92 27.10 42.23
CA ALA A 1036 34.47 27.22 42.32
C ALA A 1036 33.76 26.01 41.71
N VAL A 1037 32.64 25.61 42.31
CA VAL A 1037 31.78 24.51 41.85
C VAL A 1037 30.42 25.09 41.42
N PRO A 1038 30.26 25.51 40.16
CA PRO A 1038 28.98 26.00 39.66
C PRO A 1038 28.00 24.86 39.34
N ILE A 1039 26.74 25.08 39.68
CA ILE A 1039 25.58 24.31 39.22
C ILE A 1039 24.62 25.28 38.54
N MET A 1040 24.12 24.91 37.36
CA MET A 1040 23.21 25.75 36.60
C MET A 1040 22.10 24.93 35.98
N TRP A 1041 20.86 25.39 36.15
CA TRP A 1041 19.65 24.82 35.57
C TRP A 1041 18.98 25.86 34.67
N ARG A 1042 18.92 25.55 33.38
CA ARG A 1042 18.19 26.31 32.37
C ARG A 1042 16.99 25.51 31.89
N GLN A 1043 15.86 26.16 31.74
CA GLN A 1043 14.69 25.51 31.17
C GLN A 1043 13.80 26.52 30.47
N ARG A 1044 13.20 26.08 29.35
CA ARG A 1044 12.19 26.83 28.62
C ARG A 1044 10.91 26.02 28.44
N THR A 1045 9.83 26.74 28.25
CA THR A 1045 8.50 26.25 27.90
C THR A 1045 7.98 27.09 26.73
N GLU A 1046 6.70 26.95 26.37
CA GLU A 1046 6.11 27.70 25.26
C GLU A 1046 6.30 29.22 25.36
N ASN A 1047 6.12 29.80 26.55
CA ASN A 1047 6.15 31.27 26.75
C ASN A 1047 7.06 31.72 27.91
N TRP A 1048 7.81 30.82 28.53
CA TRP A 1048 8.73 31.14 29.62
C TRP A 1048 10.09 30.52 29.39
N SER A 1049 11.13 31.25 29.78
CA SER A 1049 12.47 30.72 29.99
C SER A 1049 12.95 31.14 31.38
N TRP A 1050 13.79 30.32 32.00
CA TRP A 1050 14.47 30.69 33.25
C TRP A 1050 15.84 30.02 33.37
N GLU A 1051 16.70 30.67 34.13
CA GLU A 1051 18.01 30.19 34.55
C GLU A 1051 18.11 30.30 36.07
N LEU A 1052 18.50 29.21 36.73
CA LEU A 1052 18.82 29.18 38.15
C LEU A 1052 20.24 28.63 38.31
N GLY A 1053 21.14 29.45 38.84
CA GLY A 1053 22.53 29.13 39.02
C GLY A 1053 22.99 29.37 40.44
N GLY A 1054 23.92 28.55 40.91
CA GLY A 1054 24.60 28.77 42.18
C GLY A 1054 26.02 28.23 42.11
N SER A 1055 26.96 28.90 42.75
CA SER A 1055 28.35 28.47 42.81
C SER A 1055 28.89 28.64 44.21
N ALA A 1056 29.47 27.59 44.77
CA ALA A 1056 30.26 27.69 46.00
C ALA A 1056 31.74 27.78 45.61
N SER A 1057 32.46 28.72 46.22
CA SER A 1057 33.88 28.94 45.92
C SER A 1057 34.72 29.00 47.19
N TRP A 1058 35.99 28.64 47.05
CA TRP A 1058 37.05 28.96 48.00
C TRP A 1058 38.07 29.84 47.29
N SER A 1059 38.49 30.91 47.94
CA SER A 1059 39.51 31.81 47.39
C SER A 1059 40.59 32.16 48.41
N HIS A 1060 41.77 32.49 47.87
CA HIS A 1060 42.91 33.07 48.56
C HIS A 1060 43.32 34.37 47.85
N SER A 1061 43.62 35.39 48.63
CA SER A 1061 44.05 36.70 48.15
C SER A 1061 45.22 37.21 48.99
N ARG A 1062 46.21 37.82 48.33
CA ARG A 1062 47.36 38.45 48.99
C ARG A 1062 47.74 39.76 48.30
N ASN A 1063 47.96 40.77 49.14
CA ASN A 1063 48.39 42.11 48.76
C ASN A 1063 49.75 42.44 49.40
N LYS A 1064 50.60 43.17 48.67
CA LYS A 1064 51.89 43.69 49.16
C LYS A 1064 51.70 45.08 49.75
N THR A 1065 52.60 45.46 50.65
CA THR A 1065 52.66 46.83 51.17
C THR A 1065 52.97 47.81 50.04
N MET A 1066 52.20 48.91 49.98
CA MET A 1066 52.32 49.95 48.96
C MET A 1066 52.39 51.34 49.62
N PRO A 1067 53.02 52.35 49.00
CA PRO A 1067 52.89 53.73 49.44
C PRO A 1067 51.42 54.16 49.42
N ARG A 1068 50.95 54.82 50.48
CA ARG A 1068 49.57 55.35 50.54
C ARG A 1068 49.32 56.35 49.40
N TYR A 1069 50.32 57.19 49.11
CA TYR A 1069 50.33 58.16 48.02
C TYR A 1069 51.41 57.80 47.00
N PRO A 1070 51.13 56.89 46.04
CA PRO A 1070 52.15 56.43 45.09
C PRO A 1070 52.68 57.56 44.18
N ARG A 1071 51.90 58.65 44.01
CA ARG A 1071 52.25 59.80 43.17
C ARG A 1071 52.46 61.07 43.99
N LEU A 1072 53.64 61.19 44.60
CA LEU A 1072 54.00 62.32 45.49
C LEU A 1072 53.94 63.71 44.82
N ASN A 1073 54.03 63.78 43.49
CA ASN A 1073 53.87 65.03 42.74
C ASN A 1073 52.44 65.60 42.79
N LEU A 1074 51.44 64.79 43.14
CA LEU A 1074 50.06 65.23 43.36
C LEU A 1074 49.86 65.87 44.74
N ILE A 1075 50.78 65.62 45.67
CA ILE A 1075 50.69 66.07 47.06
C ILE A 1075 51.28 67.48 47.23
N PRO A 1076 50.60 68.40 47.95
CA PRO A 1076 51.13 69.72 48.30
C PRO A 1076 52.50 69.65 48.98
N ALA A 1077 53.37 70.62 48.72
CA ALA A 1077 54.79 70.57 49.14
C ALA A 1077 54.98 70.54 50.66
N ASP A 1078 54.08 71.18 51.41
CA ASP A 1078 54.00 71.25 52.86
C ASP A 1078 53.62 69.91 53.52
N PHE A 1079 52.87 69.06 52.82
CA PHE A 1079 52.46 67.73 53.30
C PHE A 1079 53.27 66.58 52.66
N ARG A 1080 54.04 66.85 51.61
CA ARG A 1080 54.71 65.82 50.78
C ARG A 1080 55.68 64.93 51.55
N THR A 1081 56.44 65.46 52.50
CA THR A 1081 57.39 64.67 53.30
C THR A 1081 56.64 63.66 54.20
N LEU A 1082 55.60 64.12 54.90
CA LEU A 1082 54.77 63.25 55.73
C LEU A 1082 54.06 62.18 54.87
N ALA A 1083 53.51 62.58 53.71
CA ALA A 1083 52.90 61.65 52.76
C ALA A 1083 53.86 60.59 52.22
N SER A 1084 55.15 60.90 52.07
CA SER A 1084 56.16 59.94 51.59
C SER A 1084 56.51 58.83 52.58
N GLU A 1085 56.16 59.02 53.86
CA GLU A 1085 56.36 58.04 54.93
C GLU A 1085 55.11 57.16 55.15
N GLN A 1086 53.95 57.55 54.60
CA GLN A 1086 52.69 56.81 54.76
C GLN A 1086 52.63 55.60 53.81
N ILE A 1087 52.27 54.45 54.39
CA ILE A 1087 52.13 53.17 53.67
C ILE A 1087 50.76 52.54 53.95
N GLU A 1088 50.30 51.74 53.00
CA GLU A 1088 49.21 50.79 53.17
C GLU A 1088 49.83 49.40 53.37
N SER A 1089 49.58 48.80 54.52
CA SER A 1089 50.17 47.51 54.88
C SER A 1089 49.58 46.38 54.04
N GLY A 1090 50.44 45.53 53.48
CA GLY A 1090 50.01 44.32 52.79
C GLY A 1090 49.20 43.38 53.69
N SER A 1091 48.30 42.60 53.08
CA SER A 1091 47.42 41.67 53.79
C SER A 1091 47.33 40.34 53.04
N SER A 1092 46.90 39.28 53.72
CA SER A 1092 46.60 38.00 53.10
C SER A 1092 45.36 37.39 53.74
N SER A 1093 44.44 36.90 52.93
CA SER A 1093 43.21 36.26 53.41
C SER A 1093 42.86 35.03 52.59
N ASN A 1094 42.07 34.13 53.17
CA ASN A 1094 41.39 33.08 52.44
C ASN A 1094 39.96 32.95 52.96
N GLY A 1095 39.09 32.26 52.24
CA GLY A 1095 37.76 31.95 52.72
C GLY A 1095 36.86 31.36 51.66
N PHE A 1096 35.68 30.93 52.11
CA PHE A 1096 34.61 30.50 51.24
C PHE A 1096 33.73 31.68 50.85
N GLY A 1097 33.23 31.65 49.62
CA GLY A 1097 32.24 32.57 49.10
C GLY A 1097 31.19 31.82 48.30
N TYR A 1098 30.16 32.52 47.86
CA TYR A 1098 29.17 31.95 46.95
C TYR A 1098 28.62 32.99 45.99
N THR A 1099 28.09 32.51 44.87
CA THR A 1099 27.27 33.30 43.96
C THR A 1099 25.94 32.59 43.75
N ALA A 1100 24.87 33.35 43.57
CA ALA A 1100 23.55 32.81 43.27
C ALA A 1100 22.85 33.70 42.25
N ARG A 1101 22.35 33.10 41.19
CA ARG A 1101 21.77 33.80 40.05
C ARG A 1101 20.41 33.20 39.71
N ALA A 1102 19.44 34.07 39.47
CA ALA A 1102 18.12 33.68 38.99
C ALA A 1102 17.69 34.65 37.89
N LEU A 1103 17.37 34.14 36.70
CA LEU A 1103 16.78 34.91 35.61
C LEU A 1103 15.47 34.26 35.17
N VAL A 1104 14.52 35.09 34.77
CA VAL A 1104 13.26 34.66 34.18
C VAL A 1104 12.88 35.61 33.06
N GLU A 1105 12.39 35.06 31.95
CA GLU A 1105 11.82 35.82 30.85
C GLU A 1105 10.49 35.19 30.44
N ARG A 1106 9.50 36.04 30.17
CA ARG A 1106 8.20 35.64 29.66
C ARG A 1106 7.88 36.36 28.35
N ARG A 1107 7.42 35.60 27.36
CA ARG A 1107 6.71 36.13 26.19
C ARG A 1107 5.29 36.52 26.59
N VAL A 1108 4.97 37.81 26.47
CA VAL A 1108 3.63 38.37 26.73
C VAL A 1108 2.77 38.30 25.47
N THR A 1109 3.34 38.72 24.34
CA THR A 1109 2.79 38.57 22.99
C THR A 1109 3.93 38.21 22.03
N SER A 1110 3.66 38.03 20.75
CA SER A 1110 4.71 37.83 19.73
C SER A 1110 5.75 38.96 19.75
N ASN A 1111 5.34 40.20 20.04
CA ASN A 1111 6.23 41.35 20.03
C ASN A 1111 6.83 41.71 21.39
N TRP A 1112 6.23 41.29 22.51
CA TRP A 1112 6.61 41.78 23.84
C TRP A 1112 7.14 40.67 24.75
N PHE A 1113 8.34 40.89 25.28
CA PHE A 1113 9.04 40.03 26.22
C PHE A 1113 9.36 40.83 27.48
N ILE A 1114 9.11 40.26 28.65
CA ILE A 1114 9.44 40.86 29.94
C ILE A 1114 10.34 39.90 30.69
N GLY A 1115 11.46 40.38 31.20
CA GLY A 1115 12.35 39.60 32.03
C GLY A 1115 12.79 40.31 33.29
N ALA A 1116 13.21 39.52 34.26
CA ALA A 1116 13.76 39.99 35.52
C ALA A 1116 14.85 39.03 35.98
N GLY A 1117 15.80 39.55 36.75
CA GLY A 1117 16.88 38.75 37.27
C GLY A 1117 17.49 39.31 38.54
N ILE A 1118 18.13 38.43 39.29
CA ILE A 1118 18.93 38.76 40.46
C ILE A 1118 20.24 37.98 40.34
N ASP A 1119 21.36 38.66 40.58
CA ASP A 1119 22.69 38.09 40.68
C ASP A 1119 23.32 38.50 42.01
N ILE A 1120 23.44 37.55 42.92
CA ILE A 1120 23.98 37.74 44.26
C ILE A 1120 25.45 37.34 44.22
N GLN A 1121 26.32 38.32 44.49
CA GLN A 1121 27.76 38.15 44.58
C GLN A 1121 28.17 38.26 46.06
N GLN A 1122 28.56 37.13 46.65
CA GLN A 1122 29.10 37.04 48.02
C GLN A 1122 30.46 36.31 47.98
N ALA A 1123 31.25 36.63 46.96
CA ALA A 1123 32.64 36.24 46.82
C ALA A 1123 33.54 37.38 47.33
N LYS A 1124 34.75 37.04 47.82
CA LYS A 1124 35.69 37.99 48.43
C LYS A 1124 36.44 38.88 47.41
N ASP A 1125 35.93 39.00 46.19
CA ASP A 1125 36.51 39.73 45.06
C ASP A 1125 35.88 41.12 44.82
N TYR A 1126 34.99 41.56 45.72
CA TYR A 1126 34.41 42.92 45.74
C TYR A 1126 33.51 43.25 44.53
N THR A 1127 32.95 42.23 43.87
CA THR A 1127 31.94 42.43 42.82
C THR A 1127 30.58 42.78 43.42
N PRO A 1128 29.86 43.80 42.91
CA PRO A 1128 28.53 44.15 43.41
C PRO A 1128 27.49 43.07 43.11
N SER A 1129 26.42 43.04 43.90
CA SER A 1129 25.22 42.27 43.57
C SER A 1129 24.30 43.10 42.67
N HIS A 1130 23.55 42.45 41.78
CA HIS A 1130 22.71 43.10 40.79
C HIS A 1130 21.26 42.59 40.85
N ALA A 1131 20.30 43.49 40.64
CA ALA A 1131 18.90 43.17 40.40
C ALA A 1131 18.42 43.93 39.18
N LEU A 1132 17.78 43.24 38.23
CA LEU A 1132 17.40 43.83 36.95
C LEU A 1132 15.96 43.49 36.57
N ILE A 1133 15.36 44.39 35.80
CA ILE A 1133 14.10 44.19 35.08
C ILE A 1133 14.23 44.79 33.68
N TYR A 1134 13.69 44.10 32.68
CA TYR A 1134 13.69 44.59 31.32
C TYR A 1134 12.42 44.25 30.56
N VAL A 1135 12.18 45.06 29.54
CA VAL A 1135 11.19 44.81 28.49
C VAL A 1135 11.89 44.84 27.15
N ARG A 1136 11.63 43.85 26.31
CA ARG A 1136 12.12 43.74 24.94
C ARG A 1136 10.95 43.71 23.97
N TYR A 1137 11.04 44.57 22.97
CA TYR A 1137 10.13 44.64 21.84
C TYR A 1137 10.80 44.02 20.60
N SER A 1138 10.10 43.09 19.94
CA SER A 1138 10.43 42.50 18.64
C SER A 1138 9.49 43.10 17.59
N ALA A 1139 10.05 43.73 16.55
CA ALA A 1139 9.26 44.42 15.54
C ALA A 1139 8.48 43.45 14.64
N ALA A 1140 9.10 42.36 14.22
CA ALA A 1140 8.50 41.39 13.32
C ALA A 1140 7.61 40.36 14.03
N GLY A 1141 7.80 40.20 15.36
CA GLY A 1141 7.11 39.24 16.20
C GLY A 1141 7.80 37.88 16.23
N TRP A 1142 7.92 37.26 17.40
CA TRP A 1142 8.58 35.98 17.57
C TRP A 1142 7.71 34.97 18.33
N GLN A 1143 7.28 33.93 17.62
CA GLN A 1143 6.56 32.79 18.18
C GLN A 1143 7.40 31.50 18.28
N GLY A 1144 8.67 31.51 17.87
CA GLY A 1144 9.58 30.37 17.98
C GLY A 1144 10.01 30.05 19.41
N ASP A 1145 11.11 29.32 19.59
CA ASP A 1145 11.57 28.96 20.94
C ASP A 1145 12.04 30.18 21.75
N MET A 1146 11.80 30.18 23.06
CA MET A 1146 12.39 31.18 23.98
C MET A 1146 13.91 31.01 24.07
N ASP A 1147 14.60 32.11 24.39
CA ASP A 1147 16.06 32.13 24.55
C ASP A 1147 16.49 31.22 25.71
N MET A 1148 17.53 30.41 25.51
CA MET A 1148 18.10 29.54 26.55
C MET A 1148 19.62 29.39 26.31
N PRO A 1149 20.48 30.16 26.99
CA PRO A 1149 20.19 31.04 28.13
C PRO A 1149 19.39 32.30 27.77
N ILE A 1150 18.81 32.93 28.79
CA ILE A 1150 18.24 34.27 28.70
C ILE A 1150 19.40 35.27 28.56
N GLU A 1151 19.26 36.24 27.66
CA GLU A 1151 20.27 37.28 27.41
C GLU A 1151 19.75 38.67 27.83
N PRO A 1152 19.85 39.07 29.11
CA PRO A 1152 19.61 40.46 29.50
C PRO A 1152 20.69 41.38 28.91
N LEU A 1153 20.44 42.70 28.92
CA LEU A 1153 21.49 43.66 28.60
C LEU A 1153 22.56 43.65 29.69
N VAL A 1154 23.82 43.74 29.28
CA VAL A 1154 24.97 43.94 30.19
C VAL A 1154 25.33 45.43 30.15
N PRO A 1155 25.57 46.09 31.30
CA PRO A 1155 26.08 47.45 31.34
C PRO A 1155 27.34 47.60 30.50
N GLN A 1156 27.47 48.69 29.73
CA GLN A 1156 28.61 48.88 28.82
C GLN A 1156 29.98 48.83 29.53
N ALA A 1157 30.01 49.18 30.81
CA ALA A 1157 31.22 49.14 31.61
C ALA A 1157 31.71 47.72 31.92
N ASP A 1158 30.85 46.71 31.77
CA ASP A 1158 31.07 45.31 32.16
C ASP A 1158 31.15 44.36 30.94
N TRP A 1159 31.35 44.91 29.73
CA TRP A 1159 31.47 44.15 28.48
C TRP A 1159 32.77 43.36 28.33
#